data_AF-E9SHT6-F1
#
_entry.id   AF-E9SHT6-F1
#
_cell.length_a   1.000
_cell.length_b   1.000
_cell.length_c   1.000
_cell.angle_alpha   90.00
_cell.angle_beta   90.00
_cell.angle_gamma   90.00
#
_symmetry.space_group_name_H-M   'P 1'
#
loop_
_entity.id
_entity.type
_entity.pdbx_description
1 polymer ?
#
loop_
_entity_poly.entity_id
_entity_poly.type
_entity_poly.pdbx_seq_one_letter_code
_entity_poly.pdbx_strand_id
1 'polypeptide(L)'
;MATKKLKRALPFIIAGAVILVIAVVLVAVLLTGGSGKDVLKGTHQHTSAIPTLGAAVNAKEDYVQIAESDTYKLYYYEPQFAVRLENKKTGKVIESVVSDDKDNGKNNEAWTGYMKSGIVLSAIIGTVNTYQVDMLTVPNTITTHSIDNGIYAEIKFNGNYNFEIGVEVKLDGDELVVRVPDESIKENKKGTYISTVSLFPMMGSTYLDEQEGYMLVPDGNGALIYLDDKEGRYATGFSGLIYGIDDGMTNRTASSTLWEEYETVTASNSVLAPVFGMAHLEDELAYLGIVESGDERCSIEVVPNGVMINYNRCFAKFLLRDVFTQPLNQSNSGTVPAVESDRLHSDLAVRYHMLSGEDADYSGMANAYRNYLLDSGRISKRDLSYNTRVDFLGTEREEFLMGTKAVTMTDTDQVEDILKELNADGVGSILSVYKGWQKGGLYNVPITSYNADSHIGGDGALKSLIKDQAANGNSIYLYDDALSVNADTNSTTYNVMKMVNKRTFKNEVNGEVYDLFYYLMPGRSSTDLGRLTDDMNDDEIGNIAVAGITDTLFSYSYKGNYYSRTDTMDIYSDAISKADEKCSLLAETPNAYIWNSADAFLDMPLSSSDYLYLDEEIPFLSMVLKGIVPTYSEYVNFEANKTENFLKMVESGVYPSFYVTAEDPSKLFYTNSNDLYSLEYSGYRETIAEYDAALRALAQKTGDACITDHEILDNGLVKVTYDNGVKIYVNYTESELSADGLTVKALSYEESE
;
A
#
# COMPACT_ATOMS: atom_id res chain seq x y z
N MET A 1 -52.14 -15.72 -14.43
CA MET A 1 -50.90 -15.94 -15.21
C MET A 1 -50.82 -15.14 -16.53
N ALA A 2 -51.44 -13.95 -16.65
CA ALA A 2 -51.39 -13.14 -17.89
C ALA A 2 -50.89 -11.69 -17.72
N THR A 3 -50.59 -11.24 -16.49
CA THR A 3 -50.20 -9.85 -16.21
C THR A 3 -48.71 -9.64 -15.93
N LYS A 4 -47.89 -10.71 -15.90
CA LYS A 4 -46.45 -10.63 -15.64
C LYS A 4 -45.57 -10.42 -16.90
N LYS A 5 -46.11 -10.61 -18.12
CA LYS A 5 -45.32 -10.51 -19.36
C LYS A 5 -45.24 -9.09 -19.97
N LEU A 6 -46.13 -8.16 -19.63
CA LEU A 6 -46.09 -6.80 -20.20
C LEU A 6 -45.08 -5.84 -19.53
N LYS A 7 -44.65 -6.13 -18.29
CA LYS A 7 -43.68 -5.27 -17.56
C LYS A 7 -42.21 -5.46 -17.96
N ARG A 8 -41.89 -6.46 -18.79
CA ARG A 8 -40.50 -6.73 -19.24
C ARG A 8 -40.11 -6.11 -20.60
N ALA A 9 -41.07 -5.55 -21.35
CA ALA A 9 -40.80 -5.00 -22.69
C ALA A 9 -40.64 -3.47 -22.73
N LEU A 10 -41.07 -2.76 -21.68
CA LEU A 10 -41.02 -1.28 -21.63
C LEU A 10 -39.61 -0.66 -21.54
N PRO A 11 -38.61 -1.25 -20.83
CA PRO A 11 -37.28 -0.66 -20.75
C PRO A 11 -36.49 -0.76 -22.07
N PHE A 12 -36.76 -1.78 -22.90
CA PHE A 12 -36.06 -1.97 -24.18
C PHE A 12 -36.52 -0.99 -25.27
N ILE A 13 -37.78 -0.54 -25.22
CA ILE A 13 -38.32 0.45 -26.17
C ILE A 13 -37.81 1.86 -25.83
N ILE A 14 -37.59 2.16 -24.55
CA ILE A 14 -37.06 3.45 -24.09
C ILE A 14 -35.55 3.55 -24.36
N ALA A 15 -34.79 2.47 -24.15
CA ALA A 15 -33.36 2.42 -24.48
C ALA A 15 -33.10 2.61 -26.00
N GLY A 16 -33.92 2.00 -26.85
CA GLY A 16 -33.82 2.16 -28.31
C GLY A 16 -34.10 3.60 -28.79
N ALA A 17 -34.99 4.34 -28.12
CA ALA A 17 -35.29 5.73 -28.46
C ALA A 17 -34.19 6.70 -28.03
N VAL A 18 -33.53 6.45 -26.89
CA VAL A 18 -32.41 7.28 -26.38
C VAL A 18 -31.16 7.14 -27.25
N ILE A 19 -30.85 5.91 -27.70
CA ILE A 19 -29.70 5.65 -28.59
C ILE A 19 -29.89 6.34 -29.95
N LEU A 20 -31.13 6.40 -30.47
CA LEU A 20 -31.42 7.08 -31.74
C LEU A 20 -31.26 8.61 -31.63
N VAL A 21 -31.60 9.21 -30.49
CA VAL A 21 -31.43 10.66 -30.25
C VAL A 21 -29.95 11.03 -30.10
N ILE A 22 -29.16 10.20 -29.42
CA ILE A 22 -27.71 10.41 -29.27
C ILE A 22 -26.99 10.29 -30.62
N ALA A 23 -27.38 9.32 -31.46
CA ALA A 23 -26.82 9.17 -32.81
C ALA A 23 -27.14 10.38 -33.72
N VAL A 24 -28.33 10.96 -33.62
CA VAL A 24 -28.72 12.16 -34.40
C VAL A 24 -27.97 13.42 -33.93
N VAL A 25 -27.68 13.55 -32.63
CA VAL A 25 -26.89 14.66 -32.08
C VAL A 25 -25.42 14.55 -32.48
N LEU A 26 -24.83 13.36 -32.48
CA LEU A 26 -23.44 13.11 -32.93
C LEU A 26 -23.25 13.42 -34.42
N VAL A 27 -24.23 13.07 -35.27
CA VAL A 27 -24.19 13.40 -36.71
C VAL A 27 -24.36 14.91 -36.96
N ALA A 28 -25.12 15.63 -36.12
CA ALA A 28 -25.26 17.09 -36.23
C ALA A 28 -23.99 17.85 -35.80
N VAL A 29 -23.23 17.32 -34.84
CA VAL A 29 -21.94 17.89 -34.41
C VAL A 29 -20.84 17.65 -35.46
N LEU A 30 -20.85 16.49 -36.12
CA LEU A 30 -19.91 16.17 -37.21
C LEU A 30 -20.15 16.99 -38.49
N LEU A 31 -21.38 17.48 -38.73
CA LEU A 31 -21.73 18.24 -39.94
C LEU A 31 -21.53 19.76 -39.83
N THR A 32 -21.15 20.29 -38.66
CA THR A 32 -20.98 21.75 -38.44
C THR A 32 -19.53 22.23 -38.28
N GLY A 33 -18.54 21.33 -38.33
CA GLY A 33 -17.12 21.67 -38.30
C GLY A 33 -16.56 22.10 -39.65
N GLY A 34 -16.92 23.30 -40.13
CA GLY A 34 -16.45 23.87 -41.39
C GLY A 34 -15.58 25.11 -41.24
N SER A 35 -14.29 24.95 -41.56
CA SER A 35 -13.32 25.91 -42.13
C SER A 35 -13.06 27.27 -41.44
N GLY A 36 -11.81 27.47 -41.03
CA GLY A 36 -11.19 28.79 -40.89
C GLY A 36 -9.67 28.70 -41.04
N LYS A 37 -9.17 28.89 -42.27
CA LYS A 37 -7.76 29.21 -42.53
C LYS A 37 -7.60 30.71 -42.30
N ASP A 38 -6.62 31.13 -41.49
CA ASP A 38 -5.72 32.24 -41.86
C ASP A 38 -4.50 32.37 -40.92
N VAL A 39 -3.34 32.18 -41.56
CA VAL A 39 -2.05 32.88 -41.44
C VAL A 39 -1.87 33.85 -40.27
N LEU A 40 -0.90 33.56 -39.38
CA LEU A 40 -0.07 34.61 -38.76
C LEU A 40 1.41 34.24 -38.76
N LYS A 41 2.17 35.21 -39.26
CA LYS A 41 3.62 35.22 -39.50
C LYS A 41 4.38 35.29 -38.19
N GLY A 42 5.55 34.65 -38.18
CA GLY A 42 6.49 34.67 -37.07
C GLY A 42 7.09 36.04 -36.77
N THR A 43 7.62 36.12 -35.55
CA THR A 43 8.74 36.98 -35.19
C THR A 43 9.50 36.29 -34.06
N HIS A 44 10.66 35.74 -34.38
CA HIS A 44 11.65 35.35 -33.38
C HIS A 44 12.32 36.63 -32.86
N GLN A 45 12.44 36.75 -31.54
CA GLN A 45 13.43 37.63 -30.91
C GLN A 45 14.14 36.87 -29.77
N HIS A 46 15.41 36.56 -30.03
CA HIS A 46 16.49 36.39 -29.04
C HIS A 46 16.57 37.68 -28.17
N THR A 47 17.03 37.72 -26.91
CA THR A 47 18.15 37.04 -26.23
C THR A 47 18.16 37.52 -24.77
N SER A 48 18.67 36.73 -23.83
CA SER A 48 19.45 37.21 -22.68
C SER A 48 20.36 36.08 -22.19
N ALA A 49 21.67 36.33 -22.15
CA ALA A 49 22.73 35.36 -21.93
C ALA A 49 23.03 35.12 -20.43
N ILE A 50 23.43 33.89 -20.08
CA ILE A 50 24.07 33.49 -18.82
C ILE A 50 25.40 32.78 -19.20
N PRO A 51 26.50 32.93 -18.42
CA PRO A 51 27.83 32.65 -18.90
C PRO A 51 28.24 31.17 -18.84
N THR A 52 29.27 30.88 -19.61
CA THR A 52 29.83 29.58 -19.96
C THR A 52 30.50 28.83 -18.81
N LEU A 53 30.13 27.56 -18.64
CA LEU A 53 30.97 26.48 -18.12
C LEU A 53 30.95 25.31 -19.12
N GLY A 54 32.12 24.73 -19.37
CA GLY A 54 32.45 23.95 -20.57
C GLY A 54 31.64 22.68 -20.75
N ALA A 55 31.03 22.55 -21.93
CA ALA A 55 30.21 21.41 -22.33
C ALA A 55 31.03 20.34 -23.06
N ALA A 56 30.83 19.08 -22.68
CA ALA A 56 30.76 17.99 -23.65
C ALA A 56 29.27 17.83 -23.98
N VAL A 57 28.89 18.26 -25.19
CA VAL A 57 27.52 18.13 -25.72
C VAL A 57 27.40 16.74 -26.35
N ASN A 58 26.36 15.98 -26.01
CA ASN A 58 25.96 14.79 -26.74
C ASN A 58 24.55 14.96 -27.32
N ALA A 59 24.28 14.28 -28.44
CA ALA A 59 23.50 14.79 -29.56
C ALA A 59 21.97 14.98 -29.37
N LYS A 60 21.47 16.02 -30.07
CA LYS A 60 20.08 16.38 -30.49
C LYS A 60 19.25 17.29 -29.58
N GLU A 61 19.39 17.24 -28.26
CA GLU A 61 18.72 18.16 -27.32
C GLU A 61 19.76 18.92 -26.49
N ASP A 62 19.55 20.23 -26.27
CA ASP A 62 20.49 21.13 -25.59
C ASP A 62 20.42 20.97 -24.06
N TYR A 63 20.71 19.78 -23.54
CA TYR A 63 20.81 19.52 -22.10
C TYR A 63 21.97 20.31 -21.48
N VAL A 64 21.71 20.91 -20.31
CA VAL A 64 22.70 21.64 -19.51
C VAL A 64 22.95 20.89 -18.22
N GLN A 65 24.21 20.68 -17.85
CA GLN A 65 24.57 20.12 -16.54
C GLN A 65 24.19 21.11 -15.44
N ILE A 66 23.36 20.70 -14.49
CA ILE A 66 22.88 21.55 -13.39
C ILE A 66 23.43 21.15 -12.02
N ALA A 67 23.86 19.90 -11.85
CA ALA A 67 24.50 19.42 -10.63
C ALA A 67 25.43 18.23 -10.92
N GLU A 68 26.31 17.91 -9.98
CA GLU A 68 27.01 16.62 -9.95
C GLU A 68 27.21 16.18 -8.50
N SER A 69 27.21 14.86 -8.29
CA SER A 69 27.59 14.18 -7.07
C SER A 69 28.90 13.41 -7.28
N ASP A 70 29.26 12.55 -6.33
CA ASP A 70 30.42 11.67 -6.48
C ASP A 70 30.21 10.65 -7.61
N THR A 71 28.99 10.13 -7.77
CA THR A 71 28.68 9.07 -8.75
C THR A 71 27.92 9.55 -9.98
N TYR A 72 27.12 10.62 -9.90
CA TYR A 72 26.22 11.04 -10.98
C TYR A 72 26.43 12.49 -11.44
N LYS A 73 26.12 12.75 -12.71
CA LYS A 73 25.90 14.10 -13.23
C LYS A 73 24.42 14.27 -13.55
N LEU A 74 23.85 15.39 -13.14
CA LEU A 74 22.47 15.75 -13.43
C LEU A 74 22.42 16.80 -14.53
N TYR A 75 21.71 16.48 -15.61
CA TYR A 75 21.46 17.40 -16.70
C TYR A 75 19.97 17.75 -16.78
N TYR A 76 19.69 18.93 -17.31
CA TYR A 76 18.35 19.48 -17.44
C TYR A 76 18.10 20.03 -18.84
N TYR A 77 16.91 19.77 -19.37
CA TYR A 77 16.41 20.31 -20.62
C TYR A 77 15.07 21.02 -20.37
N GLU A 78 15.13 22.36 -20.40
CA GLU A 78 14.03 23.24 -20.01
C GLU A 78 12.73 23.03 -20.81
N PRO A 79 12.72 22.96 -22.16
CA PRO A 79 11.47 22.91 -22.93
C PRO A 79 10.52 21.76 -22.58
N GLN A 80 11.05 20.64 -22.09
CA GLN A 80 10.28 19.46 -21.69
C GLN A 80 10.20 19.28 -20.17
N PHE A 81 10.86 20.17 -19.40
CA PHE A 81 11.18 19.95 -18.00
C PHE A 81 11.85 18.58 -17.78
N ALA A 82 12.75 18.18 -18.68
CA ALA A 82 13.34 16.84 -18.67
C ALA A 82 14.69 16.83 -17.93
N VAL A 83 15.02 15.71 -17.30
CA VAL A 83 16.32 15.49 -16.65
C VAL A 83 16.96 14.19 -17.10
N ARG A 84 18.29 14.18 -17.03
CA ARG A 84 19.12 12.99 -17.29
C ARG A 84 20.12 12.82 -16.15
N LEU A 85 20.22 11.62 -15.63
CA LEU A 85 21.27 11.22 -14.69
C LEU A 85 22.28 10.35 -15.42
N GLU A 86 23.52 10.81 -15.53
CA GLU A 86 24.63 10.04 -16.11
C GLU A 86 25.51 9.49 -14.99
N ASN A 87 25.66 8.16 -14.93
CA ASN A 87 26.62 7.53 -14.04
C ASN A 87 28.03 7.82 -14.54
N LYS A 88 28.86 8.47 -13.72
CA LYS A 88 30.21 8.94 -14.08
C LYS A 88 31.18 7.80 -14.39
N LYS A 89 30.95 6.61 -13.83
CA LYS A 89 31.82 5.44 -14.01
C LYS A 89 31.49 4.68 -15.30
N THR A 90 30.21 4.44 -15.56
CA THR A 90 29.76 3.63 -16.71
C THR A 90 29.41 4.46 -17.94
N GLY A 91 29.09 5.76 -17.77
CA GLY A 91 28.57 6.64 -18.82
C GLY A 91 27.12 6.32 -19.22
N LYS A 92 26.46 5.39 -18.54
CA LYS A 92 25.06 5.02 -18.76
C LYS A 92 24.13 6.10 -18.19
N VAL A 93 22.96 6.25 -18.80
CA VAL A 93 22.05 7.38 -18.55
C VAL A 93 20.63 6.89 -18.29
N ILE A 94 20.02 7.39 -17.21
CA ILE A 94 18.58 7.30 -16.97
C ILE A 94 17.93 8.65 -17.31
N GLU A 95 16.83 8.61 -18.06
CA GLU A 95 16.11 9.78 -18.57
C GLU A 95 14.72 9.88 -17.91
N SER A 96 14.25 11.10 -17.64
CA SER A 96 12.92 11.32 -17.06
C SER A 96 11.76 11.38 -18.07
N VAL A 97 12.10 11.39 -19.36
CA VAL A 97 11.18 11.49 -20.51
C VAL A 97 11.65 10.57 -21.64
N VAL A 98 10.75 10.23 -22.57
CA VAL A 98 11.13 9.52 -23.80
C VAL A 98 11.76 10.49 -24.78
N SER A 99 13.08 10.38 -24.96
CA SER A 99 13.88 11.20 -25.86
C SER A 99 13.48 11.01 -27.34
N ASP A 100 13.80 12.01 -28.17
CA ASP A 100 13.47 12.02 -29.60
C ASP A 100 14.07 10.85 -30.39
N ASP A 101 15.16 10.26 -29.92
CA ASP A 101 15.81 9.08 -30.49
C ASP A 101 15.19 7.76 -30.03
N LYS A 102 14.55 7.74 -28.85
CA LYS A 102 13.80 6.58 -28.33
C LYS A 102 12.32 6.58 -28.73
N ASP A 103 11.79 7.71 -29.19
CA ASP A 103 10.40 7.80 -29.64
C ASP A 103 10.14 7.02 -30.94
N ASN A 104 9.30 5.99 -30.86
CA ASN A 104 8.87 5.20 -32.01
C ASN A 104 8.06 5.98 -33.08
N GLY A 105 7.58 7.18 -32.77
CA GLY A 105 6.85 8.06 -33.69
C GLY A 105 5.45 7.58 -34.10
N LYS A 106 4.87 6.60 -33.39
CA LYS A 106 3.56 5.98 -33.68
C LYS A 106 2.44 6.47 -32.76
N ASN A 107 2.78 7.17 -31.69
CA ASN A 107 1.81 7.66 -30.71
C ASN A 107 1.03 8.89 -31.23
N ASN A 108 -0.17 9.10 -30.70
CA ASN A 108 -0.94 10.31 -30.99
C ASN A 108 -0.36 11.52 -30.23
N GLU A 109 -0.79 12.73 -30.60
CA GLU A 109 -0.26 13.99 -30.03
C GLU A 109 -0.37 14.04 -28.49
N ALA A 110 -1.46 13.54 -27.91
CA ALA A 110 -1.65 13.52 -26.46
C ALA A 110 -0.61 12.62 -25.77
N TRP A 111 -0.40 11.40 -26.28
CA TRP A 111 0.60 10.48 -25.73
C TRP A 111 2.03 10.95 -26.00
N THR A 112 2.31 11.55 -27.17
CA THR A 112 3.61 12.19 -27.42
C THR A 112 3.86 13.32 -26.43
N GLY A 113 2.84 14.14 -26.14
CA GLY A 113 2.92 15.18 -25.11
C GLY A 113 3.19 14.62 -23.72
N TYR A 114 2.47 13.56 -23.33
CA TYR A 114 2.67 12.87 -22.05
C TYR A 114 4.10 12.32 -21.92
N MET A 115 4.55 11.58 -22.93
CA MET A 115 5.83 10.85 -22.88
C MET A 115 7.04 11.78 -22.84
N LYS A 116 6.92 12.98 -23.42
CA LYS A 116 8.00 13.97 -23.52
C LYS A 116 7.92 15.05 -22.46
N SER A 117 7.07 14.89 -21.45
CA SER A 117 6.87 15.89 -20.40
C SER A 117 7.36 15.38 -19.06
N GLY A 118 8.30 16.11 -18.45
CA GLY A 118 8.75 15.80 -17.10
C GLY A 118 7.69 16.07 -16.03
N ILE A 119 6.70 16.92 -16.31
CA ILE A 119 5.53 17.14 -15.46
C ILE A 119 4.28 16.94 -16.29
N VAL A 120 3.37 16.11 -15.79
CA VAL A 120 2.04 15.92 -16.39
C VAL A 120 0.99 16.14 -15.33
N LEU A 121 0.00 16.97 -15.64
CA LEU A 121 -1.18 17.18 -14.80
C LEU A 121 -2.43 16.66 -15.48
N SER A 122 -3.42 16.28 -14.67
CA SER A 122 -4.81 16.18 -15.12
C SER A 122 -5.59 17.36 -14.57
N ALA A 123 -6.46 17.94 -15.38
CA ALA A 123 -7.28 19.09 -15.00
C ALA A 123 -8.77 18.76 -14.98
N ILE A 124 -9.47 19.34 -14.02
CA ILE A 124 -10.93 19.36 -13.92
C ILE A 124 -11.43 20.69 -14.46
N ILE A 125 -12.29 20.67 -15.48
CA ILE A 125 -13.00 21.86 -15.95
C ILE A 125 -14.49 21.66 -15.73
N GLY A 126 -15.09 22.49 -14.88
CA GLY A 126 -16.45 22.29 -14.38
C GLY A 126 -16.53 21.06 -13.49
N THR A 127 -16.92 19.92 -14.04
CA THR A 127 -16.99 18.61 -13.37
C THR A 127 -16.41 17.48 -14.22
N VAL A 128 -15.69 17.83 -15.29
CA VAL A 128 -15.10 16.87 -16.23
C VAL A 128 -13.61 16.74 -15.93
N ASN A 129 -13.18 15.53 -15.55
CA ASN A 129 -11.80 15.22 -15.15
C ASN A 129 -11.07 14.38 -16.23
N THR A 130 -10.84 14.96 -17.40
CA THR A 130 -10.23 14.23 -18.54
C THR A 130 -9.21 15.04 -19.32
N TYR A 131 -8.82 16.22 -18.84
CA TYR A 131 -7.96 17.13 -19.60
C TYR A 131 -6.51 16.95 -19.17
N GLN A 132 -5.67 16.46 -20.07
CA GLN A 132 -4.23 16.44 -19.87
C GLN A 132 -3.65 17.87 -19.97
N VAL A 133 -2.70 18.18 -19.10
CA VAL A 133 -1.87 19.38 -19.15
C VAL A 133 -0.42 18.93 -19.10
N ASP A 134 0.28 19.10 -20.22
CA ASP A 134 1.65 18.64 -20.41
C ASP A 134 2.55 19.75 -20.98
N MET A 135 3.85 19.52 -21.00
CA MET A 135 4.86 20.53 -21.36
C MET A 135 4.91 20.83 -22.87
N LEU A 136 4.36 19.97 -23.73
CA LEU A 136 4.47 20.11 -25.19
C LEU A 136 3.20 20.67 -25.82
N THR A 137 2.04 20.13 -25.46
CA THR A 137 0.76 20.43 -26.13
C THR A 137 0.06 21.65 -25.52
N VAL A 138 0.40 22.01 -24.27
CA VAL A 138 -0.15 23.18 -23.59
C VAL A 138 0.86 24.32 -23.56
N PRO A 139 0.48 25.53 -24.04
CA PRO A 139 1.35 26.70 -23.95
C PRO A 139 1.77 26.97 -22.51
N ASN A 140 3.07 26.97 -22.26
CA ASN A 140 3.62 27.19 -20.93
C ASN A 140 4.81 28.16 -20.98
N THR A 141 5.16 28.69 -19.81
CA THR A 141 6.40 29.45 -19.60
C THR A 141 7.10 28.90 -18.37
N ILE A 142 8.41 28.69 -18.47
CA ILE A 142 9.24 28.18 -17.39
C ILE A 142 10.22 29.28 -16.99
N THR A 143 10.34 29.55 -15.70
CA THR A 143 11.40 30.41 -15.16
C THR A 143 12.26 29.58 -14.22
N THR A 144 13.49 29.31 -14.64
CA THR A 144 14.41 28.43 -13.90
C THR A 144 15.39 29.24 -13.06
N HIS A 145 15.56 28.84 -11.81
CA HIS A 145 16.50 29.39 -10.85
C HIS A 145 17.46 28.29 -10.41
N SER A 146 18.77 28.52 -10.50
CA SER A 146 19.74 27.61 -9.89
C SER A 146 19.62 27.65 -8.37
N ILE A 147 19.66 26.48 -7.76
CA ILE A 147 19.75 26.27 -6.30
C ILE A 147 20.98 25.41 -6.00
N ASP A 148 21.26 25.17 -4.72
CA ASP A 148 22.34 24.26 -4.37
C ASP A 148 22.05 22.85 -4.89
N ASN A 149 23.02 22.26 -5.59
CA ASN A 149 22.93 20.95 -6.24
C ASN A 149 21.69 20.72 -7.13
N GLY A 150 21.14 21.78 -7.75
CA GLY A 150 19.93 21.61 -8.56
C GLY A 150 19.32 22.88 -9.13
N ILE A 151 18.01 22.79 -9.42
CA ILE A 151 17.18 23.90 -9.89
C ILE A 151 15.85 23.99 -9.14
N TYR A 152 15.30 25.20 -9.12
CA TYR A 152 13.89 25.46 -8.85
C TYR A 152 13.26 26.10 -10.09
N ALA A 153 12.19 25.53 -10.62
CA ALA A 153 11.51 26.03 -11.80
C ALA A 153 10.07 26.43 -11.50
N GLU A 154 9.72 27.65 -11.86
CA GLU A 154 8.34 28.12 -11.87
C GLU A 154 7.72 27.86 -13.24
N ILE A 155 6.76 26.93 -13.30
CA ILE A 155 6.07 26.54 -14.53
C ILE A 155 4.68 27.15 -14.51
N LYS A 156 4.34 27.91 -15.56
CA LYS A 156 3.01 28.50 -15.75
C LYS A 156 2.34 27.91 -16.99
N PHE A 157 1.27 27.15 -16.80
CA PHE A 157 0.43 26.63 -17.89
C PHE A 157 -0.63 27.66 -18.27
N ASN A 158 -0.46 28.27 -19.44
CA ASN A 158 -1.26 29.38 -19.92
C ASN A 158 -2.54 28.91 -20.65
N GLY A 159 -3.38 29.87 -21.03
CA GLY A 159 -4.54 29.62 -21.89
C GLY A 159 -5.77 29.18 -21.10
N ASN A 160 -6.24 27.95 -21.35
CA ASN A 160 -7.50 27.46 -20.76
C ASN A 160 -7.36 27.02 -19.30
N TYR A 161 -6.14 26.87 -18.78
CA TYR A 161 -5.87 26.32 -17.45
C TYR A 161 -5.47 27.41 -16.44
N ASN A 162 -4.44 28.22 -16.76
CA ASN A 162 -3.86 29.24 -15.87
C ASN A 162 -3.38 28.66 -14.52
N PHE A 163 -2.67 27.53 -14.59
CA PHE A 163 -2.02 26.93 -13.42
C PHE A 163 -0.61 27.46 -13.27
N GLU A 164 -0.15 27.61 -12.02
CA GLU A 164 1.26 27.79 -11.68
C GLU A 164 1.69 26.64 -10.75
N ILE A 165 2.88 26.10 -10.97
CA ILE A 165 3.50 25.08 -10.13
C ILE A 165 5.00 25.37 -10.02
N GLY A 166 5.55 25.29 -8.81
CA GLY A 166 6.98 25.36 -8.57
C GLY A 166 7.54 23.96 -8.36
N VAL A 167 8.64 23.63 -9.05
CA VAL A 167 9.27 22.31 -8.97
C VAL A 167 10.74 22.46 -8.61
N GLU A 168 11.14 21.86 -7.50
CA GLU A 168 12.52 21.68 -7.07
C GLU A 168 13.04 20.34 -7.61
N VAL A 169 14.22 20.37 -8.23
CA VAL A 169 14.95 19.17 -8.65
C VAL A 169 16.39 19.32 -8.18
N LYS A 170 16.85 18.39 -7.34
CA LYS A 170 18.22 18.43 -6.80
C LYS A 170 18.84 17.05 -6.65
N LEU A 171 20.16 17.03 -6.57
CA LEU A 171 20.91 15.89 -6.04
C LEU A 171 21.11 16.08 -4.53
N ASP A 172 20.72 15.06 -3.77
CA ASP A 172 21.01 14.90 -2.35
C ASP A 172 21.91 13.67 -2.20
N GLY A 173 23.22 13.89 -2.10
CA GLY A 173 24.19 12.83 -2.35
C GLY A 173 24.10 12.32 -3.80
N ASP A 174 23.95 11.02 -3.98
CA ASP A 174 23.76 10.37 -5.30
C ASP A 174 22.28 10.21 -5.70
N GLU A 175 21.36 10.73 -4.89
CA GLU A 175 19.92 10.54 -5.07
C GLU A 175 19.27 11.76 -5.72
N LEU A 176 18.33 11.54 -6.63
CA LEU A 176 17.54 12.61 -7.24
C LEU A 176 16.28 12.87 -6.40
N VAL A 177 16.12 14.08 -5.89
CA VAL A 177 14.91 14.51 -5.18
C VAL A 177 14.13 15.49 -6.04
N VAL A 178 12.84 15.19 -6.22
CA VAL A 178 11.90 16.03 -6.98
C VAL A 178 10.77 16.43 -6.05
N ARG A 179 10.61 17.73 -5.82
CA ARG A 179 9.62 18.25 -4.87
C ARG A 179 8.80 19.39 -5.46
N VAL A 180 7.50 19.37 -5.19
CA VAL A 180 6.58 20.47 -5.45
C VAL A 180 6.12 21.02 -4.10
N PRO A 181 6.61 22.20 -3.69
CA PRO A 181 6.13 22.85 -2.47
C PRO A 181 4.64 23.21 -2.61
N ASP A 182 3.85 22.92 -1.58
CA ASP A 182 2.40 23.15 -1.55
C ASP A 182 2.03 24.58 -1.95
N GLU A 183 2.74 25.55 -1.38
CA GLU A 183 2.53 26.99 -1.57
C GLU A 183 2.76 27.48 -3.00
N SER A 184 3.48 26.69 -3.81
CA SER A 184 3.79 27.03 -5.20
C SER A 184 2.64 26.71 -6.16
N ILE A 185 1.70 25.84 -5.77
CA ILE A 185 0.59 25.39 -6.58
C ILE A 185 -0.51 26.45 -6.59
N LYS A 186 -0.82 27.03 -7.75
CA LYS A 186 -1.87 28.04 -7.91
C LYS A 186 -2.85 27.70 -9.03
N GLU A 187 -4.13 27.68 -8.67
CA GLU A 187 -5.25 27.49 -9.60
C GLU A 187 -5.93 28.84 -9.90
N ASN A 188 -5.38 29.62 -10.84
CA ASN A 188 -5.77 31.03 -11.01
C ASN A 188 -7.06 31.24 -11.81
N LYS A 189 -7.75 30.17 -12.21
CA LYS A 189 -8.98 30.23 -13.02
C LYS A 189 -10.11 29.49 -12.34
N LYS A 190 -11.16 30.23 -11.95
CA LYS A 190 -12.36 29.66 -11.33
C LYS A 190 -13.01 28.59 -12.21
N GLY A 191 -13.34 27.44 -11.60
CA GLY A 191 -13.96 26.30 -12.30
C GLY A 191 -12.97 25.47 -13.12
N THR A 192 -11.66 25.71 -12.94
CA THR A 192 -10.57 24.93 -13.54
C THR A 192 -9.59 24.60 -12.43
N TYR A 193 -9.41 23.31 -12.16
CA TYR A 193 -8.65 22.80 -11.02
C TYR A 193 -7.68 21.72 -11.47
N ILE A 194 -6.59 21.52 -10.74
CA ILE A 194 -5.67 20.41 -10.90
C ILE A 194 -6.27 19.22 -10.17
N SER A 195 -6.44 18.09 -10.87
CA SER A 195 -6.83 16.82 -10.26
C SER A 195 -5.62 16.05 -9.81
N THR A 196 -4.70 15.76 -10.74
CA THR A 196 -3.52 14.96 -10.44
C THR A 196 -2.25 15.64 -10.91
N VAL A 197 -1.14 15.32 -10.25
CA VAL A 197 0.23 15.70 -10.63
C VAL A 197 1.05 14.41 -10.75
N SER A 198 1.75 14.22 -11.85
CA SER A 198 2.74 13.16 -12.02
C SER A 198 4.12 13.79 -12.26
N LEU A 199 5.09 13.37 -11.44
CA LEU A 199 6.46 13.86 -11.47
C LEU A 199 7.35 12.82 -12.16
N PHE A 200 7.89 13.17 -13.33
CA PHE A 200 8.68 12.28 -14.17
C PHE A 200 8.00 10.92 -14.45
N PRO A 201 6.79 10.91 -15.03
CA PRO A 201 6.04 9.67 -15.24
C PRO A 201 6.70 8.65 -16.19
N MET A 202 7.75 9.06 -16.89
CA MET A 202 8.52 8.25 -17.83
C MET A 202 9.97 8.01 -17.37
N MET A 203 10.28 8.25 -16.09
CA MET A 203 11.60 7.97 -15.53
C MET A 203 12.03 6.54 -15.84
N GLY A 204 13.18 6.39 -16.49
CA GLY A 204 13.75 5.10 -16.86
C GLY A 204 12.89 4.24 -17.79
N SER A 205 11.84 4.79 -18.42
CA SER A 205 10.96 4.00 -19.29
C SER A 205 11.70 3.31 -20.44
N THR A 206 11.22 2.12 -20.81
CA THR A 206 11.80 1.29 -21.88
C THR A 206 10.77 0.97 -22.94
N TYR A 207 11.18 0.90 -24.21
CA TYR A 207 10.33 0.53 -25.32
C TYR A 207 10.35 -0.99 -25.55
N LEU A 208 9.19 -1.64 -25.36
CA LEU A 208 9.06 -3.10 -25.46
C LEU A 208 10.18 -3.80 -24.69
N ASP A 209 10.83 -4.80 -25.30
CA ASP A 209 11.93 -5.61 -24.80
C ASP A 209 13.32 -5.07 -25.18
N GLU A 210 13.48 -3.75 -25.42
CA GLU A 210 14.79 -3.18 -25.77
C GLU A 210 15.82 -3.25 -24.63
N GLN A 211 15.36 -3.56 -23.42
CA GLN A 211 16.14 -3.61 -22.19
C GLN A 211 15.65 -4.79 -21.35
N GLU A 212 16.56 -5.69 -20.98
CA GLU A 212 16.28 -6.73 -19.98
C GLU A 212 16.16 -6.12 -18.58
N GLY A 213 15.19 -6.61 -17.80
CA GLY A 213 14.97 -6.23 -16.40
C GLY A 213 13.51 -6.28 -16.00
N TYR A 214 13.13 -5.49 -14.99
CA TYR A 214 11.78 -5.51 -14.41
C TYR A 214 11.39 -4.18 -13.75
N MET A 215 10.09 -4.03 -13.49
CA MET A 215 9.52 -3.03 -12.59
C MET A 215 9.08 -3.69 -11.27
N LEU A 216 9.39 -3.05 -10.14
CA LEU A 216 8.95 -3.43 -8.80
C LEU A 216 7.53 -2.93 -8.54
N VAL A 217 6.65 -3.85 -8.13
CA VAL A 217 5.27 -3.59 -7.72
C VAL A 217 5.15 -3.79 -6.21
N PRO A 218 4.67 -2.79 -5.44
CA PRO A 218 4.47 -2.91 -3.99
C PRO A 218 3.13 -3.61 -3.67
N ASP A 219 2.95 -4.82 -4.18
CA ASP A 219 1.76 -5.67 -3.96
C ASP A 219 2.12 -6.83 -3.02
N GLY A 220 1.42 -6.92 -1.89
CA GLY A 220 1.72 -7.90 -0.83
C GLY A 220 3.14 -7.68 -0.30
N ASN A 221 3.96 -8.74 -0.32
CA ASN A 221 5.38 -8.64 0.04
C ASN A 221 6.23 -7.97 -1.05
N GLY A 222 5.75 -7.94 -2.29
CA GLY A 222 6.48 -7.46 -3.46
C GLY A 222 6.27 -8.37 -4.66
N ALA A 223 6.20 -7.78 -5.85
CA ALA A 223 6.11 -8.52 -7.11
C ALA A 223 6.86 -7.79 -8.23
N LEU A 224 7.15 -8.51 -9.31
CA LEU A 224 7.85 -7.98 -10.47
C LEU A 224 6.99 -8.07 -11.73
N ILE A 225 7.17 -7.08 -12.60
CA ILE A 225 6.73 -7.12 -14.00
C ILE A 225 7.98 -7.02 -14.88
N TYR A 226 8.30 -8.09 -15.61
CA TYR A 226 9.43 -8.11 -16.54
C TYR A 226 9.22 -7.12 -17.70
N LEU A 227 10.33 -6.57 -18.20
CA LEU A 227 10.35 -5.58 -19.28
C LEU A 227 10.16 -6.19 -20.69
N ASP A 228 9.96 -7.50 -20.80
CA ASP A 228 9.74 -8.20 -22.07
C ASP A 228 8.48 -7.70 -22.83
N ASP A 229 8.42 -7.97 -24.14
CA ASP A 229 7.30 -7.55 -24.98
C ASP A 229 6.03 -8.31 -24.55
N LYS A 230 5.06 -7.57 -23.99
CA LYS A 230 3.78 -8.15 -23.55
C LYS A 230 2.80 -8.37 -24.70
N GLU A 231 3.17 -8.01 -25.93
CA GLU A 231 2.38 -8.17 -27.15
C GLU A 231 1.00 -7.48 -27.08
N GLY A 232 0.86 -6.47 -26.21
CA GLY A 232 -0.42 -5.80 -25.97
C GLY A 232 -1.51 -6.69 -25.35
N ARG A 233 -1.14 -7.79 -24.69
CA ARG A 233 -2.11 -8.74 -24.09
C ARG A 233 -2.87 -8.18 -22.88
N TYR A 234 -2.32 -7.15 -22.23
CA TYR A 234 -2.91 -6.55 -21.04
C TYR A 234 -3.71 -5.28 -21.37
N ALA A 235 -4.86 -5.12 -20.70
CA ALA A 235 -5.71 -3.94 -20.85
C ALA A 235 -5.40 -2.84 -19.81
N THR A 236 -4.75 -3.20 -18.70
CA THR A 236 -4.45 -2.34 -17.56
C THR A 236 -3.08 -2.71 -16.98
N GLY A 237 -2.49 -1.79 -16.21
CA GLY A 237 -1.38 -2.08 -15.30
C GLY A 237 -1.84 -2.03 -13.84
N PHE A 238 -0.87 -2.11 -12.93
CA PHE A 238 -1.08 -1.89 -11.51
C PHE A 238 -1.32 -0.40 -11.21
N SER A 239 -2.29 -0.12 -10.34
CA SER A 239 -2.62 1.21 -9.83
C SER A 239 -3.11 1.08 -8.39
N GLY A 240 -2.19 1.20 -7.42
CA GLY A 240 -2.50 1.08 -6.00
C GLY A 240 -2.44 2.44 -5.31
N LEU A 241 -3.52 2.86 -4.64
CA LEU A 241 -3.47 4.01 -3.73
C LEU A 241 -2.65 3.61 -2.49
N ILE A 242 -1.62 4.41 -2.17
CA ILE A 242 -0.80 4.18 -0.98
C ILE A 242 -1.70 4.19 0.26
N TYR A 243 -1.48 3.21 1.14
CA TYR A 243 -2.24 2.94 2.36
C TYR A 243 -3.72 2.58 2.13
N GLY A 244 -4.05 2.00 0.97
CA GLY A 244 -5.38 1.47 0.66
C GLY A 244 -6.36 2.52 0.13
N ILE A 245 -7.62 2.11 -0.03
CA ILE A 245 -8.70 2.93 -0.62
C ILE A 245 -9.22 4.01 0.34
N ASP A 246 -9.86 5.06 -0.19
CA ASP A 246 -10.55 6.08 0.62
C ASP A 246 -12.05 5.74 0.78
N ASP A 247 -12.41 5.10 1.90
CA ASP A 247 -13.80 4.79 2.28
C ASP A 247 -14.66 6.04 2.53
N GLY A 248 -14.03 7.20 2.72
CA GLY A 248 -14.70 8.50 2.83
C GLY A 248 -15.28 9.01 1.52
N MET A 249 -14.72 8.55 0.41
CA MET A 249 -15.06 8.93 -0.97
C MET A 249 -15.85 7.86 -1.69
N THR A 250 -15.56 6.61 -1.38
CA THR A 250 -16.08 5.45 -2.09
C THR A 250 -17.38 5.00 -1.44
N ASN A 251 -18.49 4.95 -2.20
CA ASN A 251 -19.60 4.12 -1.75
C ASN A 251 -19.17 2.68 -1.99
N ARG A 252 -18.84 1.92 -0.94
CA ARG A 252 -18.82 0.45 -1.03
C ARG A 252 -20.24 0.02 -1.40
N THR A 253 -20.55 -0.09 -2.68
CA THR A 253 -21.59 -1.03 -3.11
C THR A 253 -21.08 -2.38 -2.67
N ALA A 254 -21.87 -3.08 -1.86
CA ALA A 254 -21.59 -4.43 -1.39
C ALA A 254 -20.76 -5.19 -2.42
N SER A 255 -19.64 -5.75 -1.97
CA SER A 255 -18.77 -6.67 -2.70
C SER A 255 -19.62 -7.47 -3.69
N SER A 256 -19.19 -7.55 -4.96
CA SER A 256 -19.90 -8.32 -5.97
C SER A 256 -19.90 -9.78 -5.57
N THR A 257 -20.87 -10.12 -4.73
CA THR A 257 -21.09 -11.42 -4.18
C THR A 257 -21.86 -12.19 -5.23
N LEU A 258 -21.34 -13.34 -5.64
CA LEU A 258 -22.17 -14.29 -6.38
C LEU A 258 -23.30 -14.69 -5.45
N TRP A 259 -24.54 -14.46 -5.91
CA TRP A 259 -25.76 -14.81 -5.17
C TRP A 259 -25.93 -14.12 -3.81
N GLU A 260 -25.29 -12.96 -3.58
CA GLU A 260 -25.32 -12.27 -2.27
C GLU A 260 -24.67 -13.08 -1.11
N GLU A 261 -23.98 -14.19 -1.43
CA GLU A 261 -23.42 -15.12 -0.42
C GLU A 261 -21.90 -15.33 -0.56
N TYR A 262 -21.34 -15.27 -1.78
CA TYR A 262 -19.93 -15.61 -2.02
C TYR A 262 -19.16 -14.41 -2.55
N GLU A 263 -18.23 -13.87 -1.76
CA GLU A 263 -17.27 -12.91 -2.29
C GLU A 263 -16.48 -13.56 -3.42
N THR A 264 -16.54 -12.95 -4.60
CA THR A 264 -15.89 -13.50 -5.81
C THR A 264 -14.62 -12.78 -6.21
N VAL A 265 -14.22 -11.83 -5.38
CA VAL A 265 -13.09 -10.96 -5.63
C VAL A 265 -12.22 -11.08 -4.39
N THR A 266 -11.04 -11.67 -4.55
CA THR A 266 -9.96 -11.51 -3.59
C THR A 266 -9.68 -10.01 -3.46
N ALA A 267 -9.72 -9.48 -2.25
CA ALA A 267 -9.34 -8.10 -2.01
C ALA A 267 -7.87 -7.94 -2.44
N SER A 268 -7.58 -6.94 -3.27
CA SER A 268 -6.20 -6.62 -3.63
C SER A 268 -5.44 -6.21 -2.39
N ASN A 269 -4.19 -6.65 -2.24
CA ASN A 269 -3.34 -6.16 -1.16
C ASN A 269 -3.21 -4.64 -1.25
N SER A 270 -3.25 -3.98 -0.10
CA SER A 270 -2.96 -2.56 0.01
C SER A 270 -1.47 -2.29 -0.22
N VAL A 271 -1.15 -1.13 -0.79
CA VAL A 271 0.23 -0.65 -0.89
C VAL A 271 0.67 -0.16 0.49
N LEU A 272 1.38 -1.01 1.23
CA LEU A 272 1.81 -0.77 2.63
C LEU A 272 2.97 0.22 2.73
N ALA A 273 3.82 0.27 1.71
CA ALA A 273 4.99 1.14 1.65
C ALA A 273 4.97 2.01 0.39
N PRO A 274 5.34 3.30 0.49
CA PRO A 274 5.26 4.28 -0.61
C PRO A 274 6.41 4.14 -1.63
N VAL A 275 6.64 2.93 -2.16
CA VAL A 275 7.80 2.60 -3.00
C VAL A 275 7.43 1.98 -4.34
N PHE A 276 8.30 2.19 -5.33
CA PHE A 276 8.27 1.56 -6.64
C PHE A 276 9.67 1.58 -7.24
N GLY A 277 9.94 0.85 -8.32
CA GLY A 277 11.29 0.84 -8.89
C GLY A 277 11.36 0.19 -10.26
N MET A 278 12.50 0.37 -10.92
CA MET A 278 12.79 -0.28 -12.19
C MET A 278 14.29 -0.64 -12.25
N ALA A 279 14.57 -1.84 -12.73
CA ALA A 279 15.92 -2.33 -12.97
C ALA A 279 16.15 -2.53 -14.47
N HIS A 280 17.28 -2.05 -14.96
CA HIS A 280 17.81 -2.21 -16.31
C HIS A 280 19.06 -3.10 -16.21
N LEU A 281 18.86 -4.42 -16.24
CA LEU A 281 19.89 -5.40 -15.92
C LEU A 281 21.06 -5.37 -16.92
N GLU A 282 20.82 -5.20 -18.23
CA GLU A 282 21.91 -5.08 -19.22
C GLU A 282 22.82 -3.87 -18.98
N ASP A 283 22.25 -2.79 -18.42
CA ASP A 283 22.95 -1.54 -18.15
C ASP A 283 23.57 -1.50 -16.77
N GLU A 284 23.31 -2.51 -15.93
CA GLU A 284 23.64 -2.55 -14.50
C GLU A 284 23.22 -1.23 -13.83
N LEU A 285 22.00 -0.76 -14.12
CA LEU A 285 21.40 0.44 -13.55
C LEU A 285 20.01 0.14 -13.03
N ALA A 286 19.66 0.68 -11.88
CA ALA A 286 18.30 0.62 -11.37
C ALA A 286 17.97 1.90 -10.58
N TYR A 287 16.70 2.05 -10.21
CA TYR A 287 16.31 3.03 -9.21
C TYR A 287 15.17 2.50 -8.33
N LEU A 288 15.18 2.95 -7.08
CA LEU A 288 14.04 2.89 -6.18
C LEU A 288 13.44 4.30 -6.05
N GLY A 289 12.17 4.46 -6.42
CA GLY A 289 11.37 5.64 -6.14
C GLY A 289 10.67 5.52 -4.78
N ILE A 290 10.86 6.51 -3.91
CA ILE A 290 10.21 6.64 -2.60
C ILE A 290 9.36 7.91 -2.62
N VAL A 291 8.06 7.81 -2.33
CA VAL A 291 7.21 8.99 -2.13
C VAL A 291 7.43 9.53 -0.73
N GLU A 292 8.18 10.62 -0.59
CA GLU A 292 8.56 11.19 0.71
C GLU A 292 7.45 12.03 1.34
N SER A 293 6.60 12.65 0.52
CA SER A 293 5.51 13.55 0.93
C SER A 293 4.38 13.52 -0.09
N GLY A 294 3.14 13.61 0.38
CA GLY A 294 1.93 13.47 -0.44
C GLY A 294 1.51 12.02 -0.65
N ASP A 295 2.12 11.07 0.07
CA ASP A 295 1.84 9.63 0.02
C ASP A 295 0.40 9.30 0.42
N GLU A 296 -0.21 10.09 1.31
CA GLU A 296 -1.58 9.91 1.77
C GLU A 296 -2.65 10.07 0.68
N ARG A 297 -2.33 10.71 -0.45
CA ARG A 297 -3.18 10.73 -1.66
C ARG A 297 -2.34 10.52 -2.91
N CYS A 298 -1.44 9.55 -2.89
CA CYS A 298 -0.66 9.18 -4.07
C CYS A 298 -0.91 7.73 -4.46
N SER A 299 -1.12 7.49 -5.76
CA SER A 299 -1.15 6.15 -6.33
C SER A 299 0.20 5.79 -6.93
N ILE A 300 0.63 4.55 -6.73
CA ILE A 300 1.74 3.95 -7.46
C ILE A 300 1.18 3.30 -8.72
N GLU A 301 1.68 3.75 -9.87
CA GLU A 301 1.34 3.21 -11.17
C GLU A 301 2.50 2.35 -11.66
N VAL A 302 2.25 1.09 -12.03
CA VAL A 302 3.22 0.23 -12.71
C VAL A 302 2.56 -0.36 -13.95
N VAL A 303 2.98 0.10 -15.12
CA VAL A 303 2.25 -0.12 -16.36
C VAL A 303 3.15 -0.78 -17.40
N PRO A 304 2.89 -2.06 -17.76
CA PRO A 304 3.66 -2.74 -18.79
C PRO A 304 3.44 -2.13 -20.18
N ASN A 305 4.41 -2.38 -21.06
CA ASN A 305 4.29 -2.03 -22.47
C ASN A 305 3.05 -2.66 -23.12
N GLY A 306 2.44 -1.93 -24.06
CA GLY A 306 1.21 -2.33 -24.76
C GLY A 306 -0.07 -1.85 -24.07
N VAL A 307 -0.02 -1.42 -22.80
CA VAL A 307 -1.13 -0.75 -22.12
C VAL A 307 -1.17 0.72 -22.55
N MET A 308 -2.03 1.01 -23.52
CA MET A 308 -2.20 2.29 -24.23
C MET A 308 -1.00 2.72 -25.10
N ILE A 309 0.24 2.52 -24.62
CA ILE A 309 1.49 2.80 -25.33
C ILE A 309 2.47 1.65 -25.12
N ASN A 310 3.43 1.50 -26.04
CA ASN A 310 4.42 0.41 -26.03
C ASN A 310 5.64 0.69 -25.13
N TYR A 311 5.43 1.33 -23.98
CA TYR A 311 6.51 1.64 -23.04
C TYR A 311 6.18 1.12 -21.65
N ASN A 312 7.16 0.44 -21.04
CA ASN A 312 7.15 0.10 -19.63
C ASN A 312 7.39 1.37 -18.81
N ARG A 313 6.59 1.60 -17.77
CA ARG A 313 6.71 2.78 -16.92
C ARG A 313 6.18 2.52 -15.52
N CYS A 314 6.85 3.06 -14.51
CA CYS A 314 6.35 3.08 -13.14
C CYS A 314 6.58 4.46 -12.50
N PHE A 315 5.57 5.00 -11.82
CA PHE A 315 5.63 6.36 -11.29
C PHE A 315 4.60 6.63 -10.19
N ALA A 316 4.83 7.71 -9.45
CA ALA A 316 3.91 8.26 -8.47
C ALA A 316 2.91 9.24 -9.10
N LYS A 317 1.63 9.07 -8.81
CA LYS A 317 0.52 9.90 -9.28
C LYS A 317 -0.21 10.51 -8.09
N PHE A 318 0.08 11.77 -7.79
CA PHE A 318 -0.51 12.52 -6.68
C PHE A 318 -1.90 13.01 -7.04
N LEU A 319 -2.89 12.78 -6.18
CA LEU A 319 -4.27 13.24 -6.28
C LEU A 319 -4.47 14.48 -5.40
N LEU A 320 -4.48 15.65 -6.03
CA LEU A 320 -4.74 16.93 -5.37
C LEU A 320 -6.24 17.17 -5.20
N ARG A 321 -7.04 16.76 -6.18
CA ARG A 321 -8.49 17.00 -6.19
C ARG A 321 -9.23 15.93 -6.97
N ASP A 322 -10.37 15.51 -6.44
CA ASP A 322 -11.25 14.55 -7.11
C ASP A 322 -12.64 15.10 -7.45
N VAL A 323 -13.34 14.39 -8.33
CA VAL A 323 -14.75 14.58 -8.65
C VAL A 323 -15.56 13.48 -7.98
N PHE A 324 -16.31 13.83 -6.94
CA PHE A 324 -17.16 12.90 -6.22
C PHE A 324 -18.62 13.00 -6.65
N THR A 325 -19.38 11.94 -6.40
CA THR A 325 -20.82 11.90 -6.69
C THR A 325 -21.61 12.44 -5.50
N GLN A 326 -22.19 13.63 -5.63
CA GLN A 326 -23.05 14.24 -4.61
C GLN A 326 -24.52 13.80 -4.81
N PRO A 327 -25.12 13.05 -3.88
CA PRO A 327 -26.54 12.75 -3.92
C PRO A 327 -27.38 14.00 -3.66
N LEU A 328 -28.45 14.17 -4.45
CA LEU A 328 -29.46 15.24 -4.30
C LEU A 328 -30.53 14.90 -3.25
N ASN A 329 -30.64 13.63 -2.87
CA ASN A 329 -31.57 13.14 -1.86
C ASN A 329 -31.01 11.92 -1.10
N GLN A 330 -31.67 11.56 -0.01
CA GLN A 330 -31.27 10.41 0.81
C GLN A 330 -31.55 9.06 0.13
N SER A 331 -32.39 9.02 -0.91
CA SER A 331 -32.84 7.79 -1.59
C SER A 331 -32.04 7.43 -2.85
N ASN A 332 -30.89 8.09 -3.11
CA ASN A 332 -30.04 7.87 -4.30
C ASN A 332 -30.74 8.04 -5.68
N SER A 333 -31.94 8.65 -5.73
CA SER A 333 -32.70 8.74 -7.00
C SER A 333 -32.34 9.97 -7.85
N GLY A 334 -31.33 10.73 -7.42
CA GLY A 334 -30.66 11.77 -8.20
C GLY A 334 -29.29 12.07 -7.61
N THR A 335 -28.26 12.11 -8.46
CA THR A 335 -26.89 12.47 -8.09
C THR A 335 -26.38 13.53 -9.07
N VAL A 336 -25.43 14.35 -8.61
CA VAL A 336 -24.69 15.30 -9.44
C VAL A 336 -23.20 15.14 -9.18
N PRO A 337 -22.34 15.16 -10.21
CA PRO A 337 -20.90 15.23 -9.99
C PRO A 337 -20.58 16.57 -9.32
N ALA A 338 -19.73 16.53 -8.31
CA ALA A 338 -19.22 17.69 -7.60
C ALA A 338 -17.71 17.58 -7.50
N VAL A 339 -17.04 18.71 -7.58
CA VAL A 339 -15.59 18.79 -7.37
C VAL A 339 -15.35 19.12 -5.90
N GLU A 340 -14.33 18.52 -5.29
CA GLU A 340 -13.88 18.93 -3.95
C GLU A 340 -13.70 20.46 -3.92
N SER A 341 -14.14 21.12 -2.84
CA SER A 341 -14.11 22.59 -2.77
C SER A 341 -12.70 23.13 -2.56
N ASP A 342 -11.84 22.35 -1.92
CA ASP A 342 -10.43 22.66 -1.70
C ASP A 342 -9.56 21.48 -2.16
N ARG A 343 -8.30 21.76 -2.48
CA ARG A 343 -7.32 20.72 -2.88
C ARG A 343 -6.64 20.16 -1.63
N LEU A 344 -5.93 19.06 -1.80
CA LEU A 344 -4.90 18.66 -0.84
C LEU A 344 -3.87 19.77 -0.70
N HIS A 345 -3.59 20.18 0.54
CA HIS A 345 -2.52 21.13 0.87
C HIS A 345 -1.37 20.37 1.54
N SER A 346 -0.51 19.78 0.70
CA SER A 346 0.65 18.98 1.10
C SER A 346 1.76 19.15 0.05
N ASP A 347 3.00 19.05 0.49
CA ASP A 347 4.14 18.98 -0.42
C ASP A 347 4.08 17.64 -1.17
N LEU A 348 4.47 17.64 -2.44
CA LEU A 348 4.57 16.42 -3.23
C LEU A 348 6.05 16.13 -3.44
N ALA A 349 6.53 14.96 -3.06
CA ALA A 349 7.94 14.64 -3.20
C ALA A 349 8.19 13.18 -3.59
N VAL A 350 9.08 12.98 -4.55
CA VAL A 350 9.63 11.67 -4.91
C VAL A 350 11.14 11.74 -4.85
N ARG A 351 11.74 10.82 -4.11
CA ARG A 351 13.19 10.57 -4.06
C ARG A 351 13.48 9.33 -4.89
N TYR A 352 14.37 9.47 -5.87
CA TYR A 352 14.88 8.38 -6.70
C TYR A 352 16.28 8.02 -6.19
N HIS A 353 16.37 6.89 -5.50
CA HIS A 353 17.62 6.31 -5.08
C HIS A 353 18.22 5.52 -6.24
N MET A 354 19.34 6.01 -6.78
CA MET A 354 19.98 5.42 -7.95
C MET A 354 20.88 4.26 -7.55
N LEU A 355 20.79 3.16 -8.28
CA LEU A 355 21.53 1.93 -8.03
C LEU A 355 22.36 1.57 -9.27
N SER A 356 23.51 0.93 -9.08
CA SER A 356 24.37 0.52 -10.19
C SER A 356 25.24 -0.68 -9.86
N GLY A 357 25.69 -1.40 -10.89
CA GLY A 357 26.52 -2.60 -10.71
C GLY A 357 25.73 -3.76 -10.10
N GLU A 358 26.33 -4.45 -9.13
CA GLU A 358 25.71 -5.58 -8.43
C GLU A 358 24.48 -5.17 -7.61
N ASP A 359 24.36 -3.90 -7.20
CA ASP A 359 23.19 -3.39 -6.47
C ASP A 359 22.02 -3.01 -7.39
N ALA A 360 22.16 -3.17 -8.72
CA ALA A 360 21.16 -2.73 -9.71
C ALA A 360 19.98 -3.73 -9.86
N ASP A 361 19.43 -4.18 -8.74
CA ASP A 361 18.36 -5.18 -8.67
C ASP A 361 17.38 -4.88 -7.51
N TYR A 362 16.37 -5.73 -7.31
CA TYR A 362 15.39 -5.57 -6.23
C TYR A 362 15.99 -5.80 -4.84
N SER A 363 17.07 -6.57 -4.72
CA SER A 363 17.82 -6.74 -3.46
C SER A 363 18.47 -5.42 -3.05
N GLY A 364 19.15 -4.75 -3.98
CA GLY A 364 19.70 -3.41 -3.81
C GLY A 364 18.63 -2.37 -3.50
N MET A 365 17.47 -2.44 -4.16
CA MET A 365 16.31 -1.60 -3.83
C MET A 365 15.82 -1.83 -2.39
N ALA A 366 15.70 -3.09 -1.94
CA ALA A 366 15.27 -3.41 -0.58
C ALA A 366 16.28 -2.90 0.46
N ASN A 367 17.58 -3.09 0.21
CA ASN A 367 18.66 -2.58 1.05
C ASN A 367 18.65 -1.04 1.12
N ALA A 368 18.46 -0.36 -0.02
CA ALA A 368 18.37 1.10 -0.08
C ALA A 368 17.17 1.62 0.73
N TYR A 369 15.99 0.99 0.60
CA TYR A 369 14.82 1.39 1.36
C TYR A 369 15.00 1.15 2.86
N ARG A 370 15.58 0.01 3.25
CA ARG A 370 15.93 -0.29 4.64
C ARG A 370 16.80 0.81 5.25
N ASN A 371 17.88 1.17 4.57
CA ASN A 371 18.82 2.19 5.03
C ASN A 371 18.14 3.55 5.12
N TYR A 372 17.34 3.92 4.11
CA TYR A 372 16.55 5.16 4.14
C TYR A 372 15.63 5.23 5.36
N LEU A 373 14.92 4.15 5.68
CA LEU A 373 14.01 4.12 6.84
C LEU A 373 14.76 4.29 8.17
N LEU A 374 15.90 3.62 8.33
CA LEU A 374 16.74 3.71 9.52
C LEU A 374 17.38 5.10 9.67
N ASP A 375 17.99 5.61 8.60
CA ASP A 375 18.71 6.89 8.59
C ASP A 375 17.76 8.09 8.80
N SER A 376 16.53 7.99 8.30
CA SER A 376 15.49 8.99 8.50
C SER A 376 14.75 8.85 9.84
N GLY A 377 15.01 7.80 10.63
CA GLY A 377 14.32 7.53 11.89
C GLY A 377 12.84 7.13 11.70
N ARG A 378 12.44 6.72 10.49
CA ARG A 378 11.11 6.20 10.17
C ARG A 378 10.90 4.77 10.66
N ILE A 379 11.97 4.08 11.05
CA ILE A 379 11.93 2.81 11.75
C ILE A 379 13.13 2.70 12.68
N SER A 380 12.96 1.97 13.78
CA SER A 380 14.03 1.67 14.74
C SER A 380 14.08 0.17 14.98
N LYS A 381 15.28 -0.36 15.21
CA LYS A 381 15.48 -1.77 15.53
C LYS A 381 14.75 -2.13 16.85
N ARG A 382 13.91 -3.17 16.78
CA ARG A 382 13.11 -3.72 17.89
C ARG A 382 13.77 -4.96 18.49
N ASP A 383 13.11 -5.59 19.47
CA ASP A 383 13.50 -6.91 19.93
C ASP A 383 13.23 -7.93 18.81
N LEU A 384 14.28 -8.60 18.36
CA LEU A 384 14.25 -9.56 17.25
C LEU A 384 14.18 -11.01 17.70
N SER A 385 14.02 -11.23 19.01
CA SER A 385 13.88 -12.56 19.59
C SER A 385 12.78 -13.34 18.86
N TYR A 386 13.10 -14.55 18.42
CA TYR A 386 12.13 -15.43 17.79
C TYR A 386 11.10 -15.91 18.82
N ASN A 387 9.84 -15.63 18.54
CA ASN A 387 8.70 -16.18 19.27
C ASN A 387 7.72 -16.77 18.26
N THR A 388 7.19 -17.95 18.55
CA THR A 388 6.07 -18.50 17.76
C THR A 388 4.79 -17.77 18.18
N ARG A 389 3.98 -17.28 17.23
CA ARG A 389 2.73 -16.60 17.55
C ARG A 389 1.58 -17.60 17.66
N VAL A 390 0.92 -17.62 18.82
CA VAL A 390 -0.26 -18.47 19.08
C VAL A 390 -1.33 -17.61 19.72
N ASP A 391 -2.33 -17.22 18.94
CA ASP A 391 -3.43 -16.36 19.35
C ASP A 391 -4.61 -17.19 19.87
N PHE A 392 -5.43 -16.59 20.72
CA PHE A 392 -6.56 -17.25 21.36
C PHE A 392 -7.86 -16.47 21.16
N LEU A 393 -8.96 -17.18 20.93
CA LEU A 393 -10.30 -16.59 21.01
C LEU A 393 -10.87 -16.85 22.40
N GLY A 394 -11.14 -15.78 23.15
CA GLY A 394 -11.72 -15.79 24.47
C GLY A 394 -13.21 -16.08 24.44
N THR A 395 -14.01 -15.03 24.19
CA THR A 395 -15.46 -15.15 24.09
C THR A 395 -16.05 -14.48 22.85
N GLU A 396 -17.11 -15.13 22.35
CA GLU A 396 -18.00 -14.65 21.31
C GLU A 396 -19.43 -14.49 21.86
N ARG A 397 -20.38 -14.04 21.03
CA ARG A 397 -21.79 -13.91 21.38
C ARG A 397 -22.67 -14.65 20.37
N GLU A 398 -23.72 -15.29 20.88
CA GLU A 398 -24.82 -15.80 20.06
C GLU A 398 -26.15 -15.18 20.52
N GLU A 399 -27.12 -15.08 19.60
CA GLU A 399 -28.45 -14.60 19.93
C GLU A 399 -29.12 -15.45 21.02
N PHE A 400 -29.85 -14.78 21.92
CA PHE A 400 -30.66 -15.44 22.93
C PHE A 400 -32.02 -14.73 23.07
N LEU A 401 -32.96 -15.33 23.83
CA LEU A 401 -34.34 -14.86 23.93
C LEU A 401 -34.50 -13.34 24.18
N MET A 402 -33.58 -12.75 24.94
CA MET A 402 -33.49 -11.30 25.15
C MET A 402 -32.02 -10.88 25.22
N GLY A 403 -31.48 -10.41 24.10
CA GLY A 403 -30.07 -10.00 23.96
C GLY A 403 -29.19 -11.15 23.49
N THR A 404 -27.94 -11.15 23.93
CA THR A 404 -26.95 -12.18 23.58
C THR A 404 -26.52 -12.95 24.82
N LYS A 405 -25.94 -14.14 24.62
CA LYS A 405 -25.23 -14.88 25.67
C LYS A 405 -23.80 -15.18 25.23
N ALA A 406 -22.93 -15.40 26.21
CA ALA A 406 -21.53 -15.72 25.95
C ALA A 406 -21.37 -17.13 25.36
N VAL A 407 -20.55 -17.22 24.32
CA VAL A 407 -19.95 -18.46 23.82
C VAL A 407 -18.47 -18.37 24.20
N THR A 408 -18.07 -19.14 25.22
CA THR A 408 -16.67 -19.15 25.71
C THR A 408 -15.90 -20.22 24.96
N MET A 409 -14.81 -19.83 24.31
CA MET A 409 -14.00 -20.69 23.46
C MET A 409 -12.66 -21.05 24.10
N THR A 410 -12.08 -20.12 24.85
CA THR A 410 -10.85 -20.34 25.62
C THR A 410 -10.86 -19.41 26.82
N ASP A 411 -11.00 -19.95 28.04
CA ASP A 411 -10.84 -19.16 29.26
C ASP A 411 -9.36 -19.03 29.68
N THR A 412 -9.08 -18.25 30.72
CA THR A 412 -7.71 -17.97 31.16
C THR A 412 -6.96 -19.19 31.69
N ASP A 413 -7.64 -20.13 32.35
CA ASP A 413 -7.05 -21.39 32.82
C ASP A 413 -6.67 -22.28 31.62
N GLN A 414 -7.53 -22.33 30.60
CA GLN A 414 -7.27 -23.05 29.36
C GLN A 414 -6.11 -22.46 28.56
N VAL A 415 -5.96 -21.13 28.52
CA VAL A 415 -4.78 -20.49 27.91
C VAL A 415 -3.50 -20.90 28.65
N GLU A 416 -3.51 -20.90 29.99
CA GLU A 416 -2.36 -21.35 30.79
C GLU A 416 -1.98 -22.80 30.47
N ASP A 417 -2.96 -23.70 30.43
CA ASP A 417 -2.76 -25.12 30.13
C ASP A 417 -2.19 -25.32 28.72
N ILE A 418 -2.73 -24.64 27.70
CA ILE A 418 -2.24 -24.73 26.31
C ILE A 418 -0.78 -24.26 26.22
N LEU A 419 -0.46 -23.09 26.76
CA LEU A 419 0.89 -22.55 26.71
C LEU A 419 1.90 -23.47 27.42
N LYS A 420 1.52 -24.00 28.58
CA LYS A 420 2.33 -24.95 29.34
C LYS A 420 2.56 -26.25 28.58
N GLU A 421 1.54 -26.76 27.88
CA GLU A 421 1.68 -27.95 27.03
C GLU A 421 2.65 -27.70 25.87
N LEU A 422 2.51 -26.57 25.16
CA LEU A 422 3.42 -26.19 24.08
C LEU A 422 4.86 -26.05 24.58
N ASN A 423 5.07 -25.38 25.72
CA ASN A 423 6.39 -25.29 26.33
C ASN A 423 6.95 -26.66 26.73
N ALA A 424 6.11 -27.58 27.22
CA ALA A 424 6.51 -28.95 27.53
C ALA A 424 6.90 -29.77 26.29
N ASP A 425 6.31 -29.45 25.14
CA ASP A 425 6.64 -30.05 23.84
C ASP A 425 7.89 -29.43 23.19
N GLY A 426 8.49 -28.42 23.83
CA GLY A 426 9.74 -27.79 23.38
C GLY A 426 9.55 -26.52 22.58
N VAL A 427 8.31 -26.03 22.42
CA VAL A 427 8.07 -24.67 21.91
C VAL A 427 8.69 -23.69 22.90
N GLY A 428 9.62 -22.86 22.43
CA GLY A 428 10.32 -21.90 23.27
C GLY A 428 9.42 -20.76 23.73
N SER A 429 9.87 -19.52 23.58
CA SER A 429 9.05 -18.35 23.89
C SER A 429 7.89 -18.21 22.89
N ILE A 430 6.69 -17.89 23.43
CA ILE A 430 5.45 -17.71 22.69
C ILE A 430 4.98 -16.26 22.82
N LEU A 431 4.55 -15.68 21.71
CA LEU A 431 3.82 -14.42 21.67
C LEU A 431 2.36 -14.74 21.37
N SER A 432 1.42 -14.14 22.10
CA SER A 432 0.00 -14.44 21.95
C SER A 432 -0.82 -13.17 21.91
N VAL A 433 -1.76 -13.08 20.98
CA VAL A 433 -2.84 -12.08 21.00
C VAL A 433 -4.11 -12.75 21.50
N TYR A 434 -4.67 -12.24 22.60
CA TYR A 434 -5.93 -12.73 23.14
C TYR A 434 -7.09 -11.92 22.57
N LYS A 435 -7.79 -12.46 21.57
CA LYS A 435 -8.95 -11.86 20.90
C LYS A 435 -10.24 -12.18 21.69
N GLY A 436 -11.19 -11.25 21.78
CA GLY A 436 -12.44 -11.47 22.52
C GLY A 436 -12.30 -11.60 24.03
N TRP A 437 -11.23 -11.03 24.60
CA TRP A 437 -10.95 -10.99 26.03
C TRP A 437 -11.92 -10.08 26.79
N GLN A 438 -12.40 -9.03 26.13
CA GLN A 438 -13.20 -7.97 26.72
C GLN A 438 -14.63 -8.42 27.01
N LYS A 439 -15.24 -7.76 27.99
CA LYS A 439 -16.65 -7.91 28.30
C LYS A 439 -17.50 -7.62 27.07
N GLY A 440 -18.40 -8.54 26.76
CA GLY A 440 -19.21 -8.47 25.54
C GLY A 440 -18.64 -9.25 24.36
N GLY A 441 -17.40 -9.76 24.44
CA GLY A 441 -16.78 -10.61 23.41
C GLY A 441 -16.20 -9.80 22.26
N LEU A 442 -15.63 -10.49 21.27
CA LEU A 442 -14.79 -9.92 20.21
C LEU A 442 -15.43 -8.72 19.49
N TYR A 443 -16.70 -8.81 19.11
CA TYR A 443 -17.39 -7.74 18.38
C TYR A 443 -18.07 -6.68 19.27
N ASN A 444 -17.86 -6.69 20.59
CA ASN A 444 -18.33 -5.60 21.45
C ASN A 444 -17.32 -4.44 21.44
N VAL A 445 -17.29 -3.71 20.34
CA VAL A 445 -16.39 -2.58 20.06
C VAL A 445 -17.13 -1.24 20.04
N PRO A 446 -16.49 -0.12 20.44
CA PRO A 446 -15.07 0.01 20.79
C PRO A 446 -14.74 -0.44 22.21
N ILE A 447 -13.46 -0.76 22.44
CA ILE A 447 -12.92 -1.08 23.76
C ILE A 447 -12.35 0.23 24.36
N THR A 448 -12.75 0.58 25.59
CA THR A 448 -12.35 1.88 26.20
C THR A 448 -11.82 1.77 27.62
N SER A 449 -11.66 0.55 28.13
CA SER A 449 -11.27 0.22 29.49
C SER A 449 -10.81 -1.23 29.57
N TYR A 450 -9.91 -1.55 30.48
CA TYR A 450 -9.59 -2.92 30.86
C TYR A 450 -10.76 -3.53 31.64
N ASN A 451 -11.58 -4.31 30.93
CA ASN A 451 -12.77 -4.93 31.48
C ASN A 451 -12.97 -6.29 30.80
N ALA A 452 -12.30 -7.30 31.32
CA ALA A 452 -12.30 -8.65 30.82
C ALA A 452 -13.63 -9.35 31.12
N ASP A 453 -14.04 -10.23 30.21
CA ASP A 453 -15.30 -10.95 30.38
C ASP A 453 -15.25 -11.90 31.57
N SER A 454 -16.31 -11.90 32.39
CA SER A 454 -16.37 -12.81 33.55
C SER A 454 -16.34 -14.29 33.16
N HIS A 455 -16.74 -14.64 31.94
CA HIS A 455 -16.72 -16.03 31.46
C HIS A 455 -15.31 -16.53 31.12
N ILE A 456 -14.35 -15.64 30.85
CA ILE A 456 -12.92 -16.03 30.74
C ILE A 456 -12.20 -15.98 32.10
N GLY A 457 -12.86 -15.52 33.16
CA GLY A 457 -12.30 -15.36 34.51
C GLY A 457 -12.25 -13.91 35.02
N GLY A 458 -12.50 -12.91 34.16
CA GLY A 458 -12.49 -11.48 34.51
C GLY A 458 -11.09 -10.89 34.77
N ASP A 459 -11.07 -9.61 35.14
CA ASP A 459 -9.85 -8.76 35.18
C ASP A 459 -8.70 -9.36 36.00
N GLY A 460 -9.03 -9.95 37.16
CA GLY A 460 -8.03 -10.51 38.07
C GLY A 460 -7.38 -11.79 37.53
N ALA A 461 -8.17 -12.67 36.91
CA ALA A 461 -7.66 -13.90 36.32
C ALA A 461 -6.79 -13.60 35.10
N LEU A 462 -7.27 -12.73 34.21
CA LEU A 462 -6.51 -12.30 33.03
C LEU A 462 -5.21 -11.59 33.40
N LYS A 463 -5.23 -10.70 34.39
CA LYS A 463 -4.02 -10.04 34.90
C LYS A 463 -3.02 -11.04 35.49
N SER A 464 -3.51 -12.07 36.18
CA SER A 464 -2.65 -13.12 36.75
C SER A 464 -2.01 -13.95 35.63
N LEU A 465 -2.81 -14.39 34.66
CA LEU A 465 -2.34 -15.11 33.47
C LEU A 465 -1.22 -14.34 32.76
N ILE A 466 -1.43 -13.04 32.45
CA ILE A 466 -0.43 -12.21 31.75
C ILE A 466 0.88 -12.15 32.56
N LYS A 467 0.81 -11.94 33.87
CA LYS A 467 2.01 -11.85 34.74
C LYS A 467 2.73 -13.18 34.89
N ASP A 468 1.99 -14.27 35.05
CA ASP A 468 2.56 -15.61 35.24
C ASP A 468 3.22 -16.11 33.95
N GLN A 469 2.61 -15.82 32.79
CA GLN A 469 3.19 -16.17 31.48
C GLN A 469 4.43 -15.33 31.15
N ALA A 470 4.44 -14.04 31.49
CA ALA A 470 5.64 -13.20 31.36
C ALA A 470 6.83 -13.76 32.17
N ALA A 471 6.58 -14.32 33.36
CA ALA A 471 7.62 -14.96 34.17
C ALA A 471 8.17 -16.26 33.54
N ASN A 472 7.41 -16.89 32.64
CA ASN A 472 7.79 -18.09 31.90
C ASN A 472 8.36 -17.79 30.50
N GLY A 473 8.55 -16.50 30.15
CA GLY A 473 9.10 -16.08 28.87
C GLY A 473 8.08 -16.02 27.73
N ASN A 474 6.78 -16.08 28.04
CA ASN A 474 5.69 -15.91 27.08
C ASN A 474 5.07 -14.50 27.24
N SER A 475 4.60 -13.91 26.14
CA SER A 475 3.98 -12.58 26.14
C SER A 475 2.54 -12.67 25.65
N ILE A 476 1.60 -12.15 26.44
CA ILE A 476 0.19 -12.05 26.05
C ILE A 476 -0.15 -10.58 25.82
N TYR A 477 -0.70 -10.29 24.65
CA TYR A 477 -1.17 -8.99 24.19
C TYR A 477 -2.69 -9.00 24.10
N LEU A 478 -3.32 -7.91 24.54
CA LEU A 478 -4.77 -7.75 24.43
C LEU A 478 -5.13 -7.12 23.10
N TYR A 479 -6.04 -7.74 22.36
CA TYR A 479 -6.49 -7.26 21.06
C TYR A 479 -7.43 -6.06 21.19
N ASP A 480 -7.24 -5.05 20.32
CA ASP A 480 -8.13 -3.90 20.16
C ASP A 480 -8.36 -3.57 18.67
N ASP A 481 -9.61 -3.65 18.22
CA ASP A 481 -10.05 -2.98 17.00
C ASP A 481 -10.40 -1.54 17.37
N ALA A 482 -9.44 -0.65 17.15
CA ALA A 482 -9.53 0.76 17.49
C ALA A 482 -10.34 1.58 16.46
N LEU A 483 -10.82 0.97 15.38
CA LEU A 483 -11.53 1.63 14.29
C LEU A 483 -13.05 1.46 14.41
N SER A 484 -13.50 0.25 14.73
CA SER A 484 -14.92 -0.12 14.59
C SER A 484 -15.78 0.27 15.79
N VAL A 485 -17.06 0.51 15.52
CA VAL A 485 -18.12 0.54 16.54
C VAL A 485 -19.30 -0.32 16.12
N ASN A 486 -19.72 -1.19 17.02
CA ASN A 486 -20.89 -2.04 16.86
C ASN A 486 -22.17 -1.23 17.14
N ALA A 487 -23.08 -1.23 16.16
CA ALA A 487 -24.31 -0.45 16.20
C ALA A 487 -25.33 -0.91 17.25
N ASP A 488 -25.30 -2.19 17.60
CA ASP A 488 -26.28 -2.82 18.48
C ASP A 488 -25.91 -2.70 19.95
N THR A 489 -24.61 -2.57 20.25
CA THR A 489 -24.11 -2.46 21.63
C THR A 489 -23.80 -1.02 22.03
N ASN A 490 -23.59 -0.12 21.06
CA ASN A 490 -23.15 1.24 21.32
C ASN A 490 -23.96 2.32 20.57
N SER A 491 -23.98 3.54 21.12
CA SER A 491 -24.61 4.67 20.45
C SER A 491 -23.75 5.18 19.29
N THR A 492 -24.29 5.12 18.08
CA THR A 492 -23.63 5.56 16.84
C THR A 492 -24.01 6.97 16.41
N THR A 493 -24.70 7.75 17.25
CA THR A 493 -25.35 9.00 16.81
C THR A 493 -24.36 10.13 16.49
N TYR A 494 -23.24 10.25 17.21
CA TYR A 494 -22.35 11.42 17.11
C TYR A 494 -20.86 11.13 16.89
N ASN A 495 -20.45 9.87 16.86
CA ASN A 495 -19.04 9.46 16.93
C ASN A 495 -18.53 8.68 15.72
N VAL A 496 -19.40 8.45 14.73
CA VAL A 496 -19.11 7.65 13.55
C VAL A 496 -18.72 8.51 12.36
N MET A 497 -17.85 7.98 11.52
CA MET A 497 -17.39 8.60 10.29
C MET A 497 -18.58 8.96 9.40
N LYS A 498 -18.58 10.20 8.90
CA LYS A 498 -19.40 10.61 7.76
C LYS A 498 -18.50 10.72 6.55
N MET A 499 -18.88 10.04 5.46
CA MET A 499 -18.32 10.25 4.13
C MET A 499 -18.42 11.72 3.74
N VAL A 500 -17.64 12.15 2.75
CA VAL A 500 -17.63 13.56 2.31
C VAL A 500 -18.97 14.06 1.79
N ASN A 501 -19.78 13.15 1.26
CA ASN A 501 -21.16 13.41 0.84
C ASN A 501 -22.14 13.55 2.03
N LYS A 502 -21.62 13.55 3.27
CA LYS A 502 -22.31 13.70 4.57
C LYS A 502 -23.15 12.49 5.01
N ARG A 503 -23.09 11.37 4.29
CA ARG A 503 -23.72 10.13 4.73
C ARG A 503 -22.83 9.44 5.75
N THR A 504 -23.45 8.72 6.68
CA THR A 504 -22.71 7.77 7.51
C THR A 504 -22.18 6.66 6.63
N PHE A 505 -20.89 6.37 6.73
CA PHE A 505 -20.36 5.13 6.16
C PHE A 505 -20.83 3.96 6.98
N LYS A 506 -21.13 2.86 6.32
CA LYS A 506 -21.60 1.63 6.95
C LYS A 506 -20.68 0.52 6.50
N ASN A 507 -20.18 -0.23 7.46
CA ASN A 507 -19.48 -1.48 7.20
C ASN A 507 -20.48 -2.61 7.46
N GLU A 508 -21.18 -3.02 6.41
CA GLU A 508 -22.12 -4.14 6.47
C GLU A 508 -21.31 -5.43 6.29
N VAL A 509 -21.44 -6.36 7.24
CA VAL A 509 -20.72 -7.65 7.26
C VAL A 509 -21.73 -8.78 7.31
N ASN A 510 -21.37 -9.95 6.79
CA ASN A 510 -22.24 -11.13 6.83
C ASN A 510 -22.10 -11.88 8.17
N GLY A 511 -22.53 -11.26 9.27
CA GLY A 511 -22.46 -11.83 10.62
C GLY A 511 -23.81 -12.35 11.13
N GLU A 512 -23.80 -13.44 11.89
CA GLU A 512 -25.03 -14.06 12.44
C GLU A 512 -25.70 -13.23 13.54
N VAL A 513 -24.93 -12.48 14.34
CA VAL A 513 -25.45 -11.69 15.48
C VAL A 513 -25.39 -10.20 15.21
N TYR A 514 -24.30 -9.72 14.63
CA TYR A 514 -24.08 -8.33 14.28
C TYR A 514 -23.78 -8.21 12.79
N ASP A 515 -24.62 -7.51 12.03
CA ASP A 515 -24.47 -7.35 10.58
C ASP A 515 -24.00 -5.95 10.17
N LEU A 516 -23.89 -5.03 11.14
CA LEU A 516 -23.63 -3.61 10.88
C LEU A 516 -22.66 -2.99 11.87
N PHE A 517 -21.50 -2.59 11.34
CA PHE A 517 -20.51 -1.78 12.02
C PHE A 517 -20.40 -0.41 11.37
N TYR A 518 -19.80 0.51 12.11
CA TYR A 518 -19.42 1.83 11.62
C TYR A 518 -17.95 2.07 11.93
N TYR A 519 -17.28 2.89 11.12
CA TYR A 519 -15.99 3.44 11.51
C TYR A 519 -16.20 4.59 12.48
N LEU A 520 -15.38 4.65 13.51
CA LEU A 520 -15.25 5.79 14.39
C LEU A 520 -14.67 6.98 13.62
N MET A 521 -14.99 8.19 14.06
CA MET A 521 -14.20 9.35 13.64
C MET A 521 -12.77 9.23 14.19
N PRO A 522 -11.73 9.67 13.47
CA PRO A 522 -10.34 9.46 13.89
C PRO A 522 -10.03 9.99 15.30
N GLY A 523 -10.49 11.20 15.63
CA GLY A 523 -10.31 11.77 16.97
C GLY A 523 -11.03 10.97 18.07
N ARG A 524 -12.05 10.19 17.73
CA ARG A 524 -12.72 9.29 18.66
C ARG A 524 -11.91 8.00 18.87
N SER A 525 -11.40 7.37 17.81
CA SER A 525 -10.46 6.24 17.92
C SER A 525 -9.28 6.59 18.82
N SER A 526 -8.65 7.74 18.58
CA SER A 526 -7.55 8.26 19.41
C SER A 526 -7.94 8.40 20.89
N THR A 527 -9.14 8.92 21.16
CA THR A 527 -9.64 9.06 22.54
C THR A 527 -9.90 7.69 23.19
N ASP A 528 -10.50 6.76 22.47
CA ASP A 528 -10.89 5.46 23.00
C ASP A 528 -9.66 4.57 23.25
N LEU A 529 -8.71 4.51 22.31
CA LEU A 529 -7.41 3.83 22.49
C LEU A 529 -6.59 4.45 23.63
N GLY A 530 -6.55 5.79 23.72
CA GLY A 530 -5.86 6.48 24.80
C GLY A 530 -6.42 6.14 26.18
N ARG A 531 -7.75 6.03 26.29
CA ARG A 531 -8.41 5.60 27.53
C ARG A 531 -8.16 4.14 27.86
N LEU A 532 -8.21 3.25 26.86
CA LEU A 532 -7.91 1.84 27.05
C LEU A 532 -6.48 1.66 27.57
N THR A 533 -5.50 2.28 26.92
CA THR A 533 -4.08 2.18 27.31
C THR A 533 -3.79 2.82 28.67
N ASP A 534 -4.47 3.91 29.03
CA ASP A 534 -4.39 4.48 30.38
C ASP A 534 -4.89 3.50 31.45
N ASP A 535 -6.07 2.90 31.23
CA ASP A 535 -6.70 1.97 32.18
C ASP A 535 -5.91 0.65 32.29
N MET A 536 -5.42 0.13 31.16
CA MET A 536 -4.51 -1.03 31.12
C MET A 536 -3.23 -0.75 31.93
N ASN A 537 -2.61 0.42 31.74
CA ASN A 537 -1.40 0.79 32.46
C ASN A 537 -1.66 0.98 33.98
N ASP A 538 -2.80 1.57 34.36
CA ASP A 538 -3.24 1.66 35.77
C ASP A 538 -3.41 0.27 36.41
N ASP A 539 -3.84 -0.72 35.63
CA ASP A 539 -3.92 -2.13 36.00
C ASP A 539 -2.63 -2.93 35.75
N GLU A 540 -1.50 -2.28 35.46
CA GLU A 540 -0.19 -2.89 35.21
C GLU A 540 -0.20 -3.92 34.06
N ILE A 541 -1.07 -3.71 33.07
CA ILE A 541 -1.10 -4.44 31.81
C ILE A 541 -0.39 -3.59 30.74
N GLY A 542 0.75 -4.08 30.26
CA GLY A 542 1.64 -3.31 29.39
C GLY A 542 1.67 -3.75 27.92
N ASN A 543 0.76 -4.62 27.46
CA ASN A 543 0.86 -5.26 26.14
C ASN A 543 -0.47 -5.15 25.37
N ILE A 544 -0.44 -4.51 24.20
CA ILE A 544 -1.62 -4.32 23.33
C ILE A 544 -1.32 -4.70 21.87
N ALA A 545 -2.28 -5.33 21.20
CA ALA A 545 -2.25 -5.55 19.76
C ALA A 545 -3.37 -4.72 19.12
N VAL A 546 -3.02 -3.76 18.27
CA VAL A 546 -3.95 -2.80 17.68
C VAL A 546 -4.21 -3.13 16.22
N ALA A 547 -5.47 -3.06 15.82
CA ALA A 547 -5.93 -3.26 14.44
C ALA A 547 -6.87 -2.13 13.98
N GLY A 548 -7.17 -2.11 12.68
CA GLY A 548 -8.12 -1.20 12.03
C GLY A 548 -7.54 0.20 11.77
N ILE A 549 -7.06 0.92 12.79
CA ILE A 549 -6.42 2.23 12.56
C ILE A 549 -4.99 2.11 12.01
N THR A 550 -4.42 0.89 12.05
CA THR A 550 -3.06 0.58 11.62
C THR A 550 -2.92 0.51 10.11
N ASP A 551 -3.98 0.11 9.41
CA ASP A 551 -4.01 -0.15 7.97
C ASP A 551 -5.03 0.71 7.19
N THR A 552 -5.93 1.41 7.88
CA THR A 552 -7.04 2.15 7.25
C THR A 552 -6.84 3.66 7.32
N LEU A 553 -6.93 4.35 6.17
CA LEU A 553 -6.97 5.81 6.07
C LEU A 553 -8.10 6.29 5.17
N PHE A 554 -8.93 7.21 5.68
CA PHE A 554 -10.06 7.76 4.93
C PHE A 554 -10.20 9.28 5.11
N SER A 555 -10.83 9.91 4.14
CA SER A 555 -11.36 11.28 4.26
C SER A 555 -12.70 11.27 5.01
N TYR A 556 -13.08 12.38 5.64
CA TYR A 556 -14.39 12.46 6.31
C TYR A 556 -14.95 13.87 6.39
N SER A 557 -16.24 13.98 6.70
CA SER A 557 -16.93 15.25 6.96
C SER A 557 -17.33 15.35 8.43
N TYR A 558 -16.93 16.42 9.10
CA TYR A 558 -17.35 16.70 10.48
C TYR A 558 -17.74 18.16 10.69
N LYS A 559 -18.91 18.39 11.30
CA LYS A 559 -19.49 19.72 11.54
C LYS A 559 -19.54 20.64 10.31
N GLY A 560 -19.67 20.05 9.12
CA GLY A 560 -19.74 20.78 7.85
C GLY A 560 -18.38 21.05 7.20
N ASN A 561 -17.28 20.66 7.83
CA ASN A 561 -15.93 20.75 7.28
C ASN A 561 -15.50 19.40 6.69
N TYR A 562 -14.67 19.47 5.65
CA TYR A 562 -13.95 18.33 5.08
C TYR A 562 -12.63 18.12 5.83
N TYR A 563 -12.26 16.87 6.02
CA TYR A 563 -10.98 16.41 6.54
C TYR A 563 -10.46 15.34 5.58
N SER A 564 -9.20 15.45 5.23
CA SER A 564 -8.49 14.60 4.28
C SER A 564 -7.93 13.34 4.93
N ARG A 565 -7.33 12.46 4.12
CA ARG A 565 -6.53 11.33 4.63
C ARG A 565 -5.32 11.80 5.42
N THR A 566 -4.75 12.98 5.11
CA THR A 566 -3.65 13.59 5.88
C THR A 566 -4.08 13.84 7.32
N ASP A 567 -5.27 14.44 7.52
CA ASP A 567 -5.80 14.70 8.86
C ASP A 567 -5.99 13.40 9.66
N THR A 568 -6.47 12.33 9.01
CA THR A 568 -6.64 11.01 9.62
C THR A 568 -5.28 10.38 9.97
N MET A 569 -4.31 10.44 9.06
CA MET A 569 -2.95 9.93 9.25
C MET A 569 -2.26 10.61 10.43
N ASP A 570 -2.35 11.93 10.56
CA ASP A 570 -1.79 12.67 11.69
C ASP A 570 -2.40 12.23 13.03
N ILE A 571 -3.72 12.06 13.07
CA ILE A 571 -4.44 11.64 14.28
C ILE A 571 -4.08 10.20 14.67
N TYR A 572 -4.01 9.28 13.70
CA TYR A 572 -3.67 7.88 13.96
C TYR A 572 -2.20 7.72 14.34
N SER A 573 -1.28 8.42 13.67
CA SER A 573 0.15 8.45 14.04
C SER A 573 0.34 8.88 15.50
N ASP A 574 -0.31 9.98 15.90
CA ASP A 574 -0.26 10.49 17.27
C ASP A 574 -0.90 9.53 18.28
N ALA A 575 -2.02 8.87 17.92
CA ALA A 575 -2.68 7.89 18.77
C ALA A 575 -1.82 6.65 19.02
N ILE A 576 -1.24 6.07 17.97
CA ILE A 576 -0.36 4.89 18.07
C ILE A 576 0.93 5.25 18.81
N SER A 577 1.54 6.40 18.52
CA SER A 577 2.75 6.85 19.25
C SER A 577 2.50 7.00 20.75
N LYS A 578 1.34 7.54 21.16
CA LYS A 578 0.98 7.67 22.59
C LYS A 578 0.65 6.34 23.25
N ALA A 579 0.19 5.36 22.48
CA ALA A 579 -0.03 4.00 22.97
C ALA A 579 1.32 3.28 23.19
N ASP A 580 2.25 3.39 22.24
CA ASP A 580 3.63 2.86 22.31
C ASP A 580 4.41 3.44 23.51
N GLU A 581 4.15 4.70 23.90
CA GLU A 581 4.75 5.29 25.11
C GLU A 581 4.34 4.60 26.43
N LYS A 582 3.22 3.87 26.44
CA LYS A 582 2.61 3.27 27.65
C LYS A 582 2.63 1.75 27.63
N CYS A 583 2.56 1.15 26.45
CA CYS A 583 2.44 -0.29 26.25
C CYS A 583 3.38 -0.74 25.13
N SER A 584 3.90 -1.97 25.23
CA SER A 584 4.40 -2.67 24.06
C SER A 584 3.26 -2.88 23.08
N LEU A 585 3.49 -2.49 21.82
CA LEU A 585 2.45 -2.38 20.81
C LEU A 585 2.78 -3.27 19.62
N LEU A 586 1.90 -4.24 19.36
CA LEU A 586 1.87 -4.96 18.09
C LEU A 586 0.84 -4.31 17.18
N ALA A 587 1.10 -4.28 15.88
CA ALA A 587 0.18 -3.72 14.91
C ALA A 587 -0.20 -4.77 13.87
N GLU A 588 -1.50 -4.89 13.58
CA GLU A 588 -2.03 -5.70 12.49
C GLU A 588 -1.84 -4.94 11.17
N THR A 589 -1.10 -5.55 10.24
CA THR A 589 -0.82 -5.03 8.87
C THR A 589 -0.47 -3.54 8.82
N PRO A 590 0.49 -3.05 9.63
CA PRO A 590 0.73 -1.62 9.76
C PRO A 590 1.21 -1.00 8.44
N ASN A 591 0.60 0.11 8.07
CA ASN A 591 1.13 0.98 7.02
C ASN A 591 2.47 1.61 7.45
N ALA A 592 3.34 1.91 6.47
CA ALA A 592 4.72 2.35 6.74
C ALA A 592 4.85 3.58 7.63
N TYR A 593 3.85 4.47 7.66
CA TYR A 593 3.87 5.70 8.47
C TYR A 593 3.84 5.45 9.99
N ILE A 594 3.49 4.24 10.45
CA ILE A 594 3.49 3.87 11.89
C ILE A 594 4.51 2.80 12.27
N TRP A 595 5.37 2.34 11.35
CA TRP A 595 6.33 1.26 11.66
C TRP A 595 7.28 1.61 12.80
N ASN A 596 7.65 2.89 12.97
CA ASN A 596 8.46 3.30 14.12
C ASN A 596 7.74 3.19 15.47
N SER A 597 6.46 2.86 15.54
CA SER A 597 5.73 2.70 16.81
C SER A 597 5.24 1.26 17.03
N ALA A 598 5.58 0.33 16.13
CA ALA A 598 5.22 -1.07 16.24
C ALA A 598 6.43 -1.92 16.69
N ASP A 599 6.25 -2.71 17.73
CA ASP A 599 7.24 -3.69 18.21
C ASP A 599 7.28 -4.94 17.32
N ALA A 600 6.17 -5.26 16.65
CA ALA A 600 6.11 -6.29 15.62
C ALA A 600 5.07 -5.95 14.54
N PHE A 601 5.35 -6.42 13.33
CA PHE A 601 4.39 -6.43 12.22
C PHE A 601 3.61 -7.74 12.29
N LEU A 602 2.30 -7.69 12.53
CA LEU A 602 1.42 -8.85 12.46
C LEU A 602 0.80 -8.96 11.07
N ASP A 603 0.56 -10.19 10.62
CA ASP A 603 -0.15 -10.52 9.39
C ASP A 603 0.53 -9.97 8.12
N MET A 604 1.85 -10.17 8.03
CA MET A 604 2.65 -9.90 6.83
C MET A 604 2.15 -10.75 5.65
N PRO A 605 1.70 -10.14 4.55
CA PRO A 605 1.35 -10.87 3.34
C PRO A 605 2.55 -11.65 2.81
N LEU A 606 2.37 -12.94 2.52
CA LEU A 606 3.40 -13.80 1.92
C LEU A 606 3.17 -14.03 0.41
N SER A 607 2.07 -13.53 -0.14
CA SER A 607 1.73 -13.64 -1.57
C SER A 607 1.24 -12.29 -2.10
N SER A 608 1.24 -12.16 -3.43
CA SER A 608 0.71 -10.99 -4.15
C SER A 608 -0.81 -11.11 -4.36
N SER A 609 -1.40 -10.15 -5.08
CA SER A 609 -2.82 -10.20 -5.45
C SER A 609 -3.11 -11.11 -6.66
N ASP A 610 -2.14 -11.89 -7.15
CA ASP A 610 -2.25 -12.81 -8.30
C ASP A 610 -2.74 -12.15 -9.60
N TYR A 611 -2.39 -10.88 -9.82
CA TYR A 611 -2.74 -10.21 -11.06
C TYR A 611 -2.03 -10.86 -12.27
N LEU A 612 -2.75 -11.08 -13.37
CA LEU A 612 -2.24 -11.73 -14.59
C LEU A 612 -1.03 -11.05 -15.26
N TYR A 613 -0.73 -9.81 -14.87
CA TYR A 613 0.39 -9.03 -15.39
C TYR A 613 1.62 -9.06 -14.48
N LEU A 614 1.54 -9.71 -13.31
CA LEU A 614 2.69 -9.98 -12.45
C LEU A 614 3.39 -11.23 -12.97
N ASP A 615 4.71 -11.15 -13.10
CA ASP A 615 5.52 -12.25 -13.63
C ASP A 615 6.21 -13.05 -12.50
N GLU A 616 6.52 -12.41 -11.37
CA GLU A 616 7.24 -13.02 -10.25
C GLU A 616 6.82 -12.43 -8.90
N GLU A 617 6.75 -13.24 -7.85
CA GLU A 617 6.59 -12.79 -6.46
C GLU A 617 7.96 -12.74 -5.77
N ILE A 618 8.21 -11.71 -4.97
CA ILE A 618 9.48 -11.55 -4.24
C ILE A 618 9.23 -11.09 -2.79
N PRO A 619 10.09 -11.45 -1.83
CA PRO A 619 9.91 -11.09 -0.42
C PRO A 619 10.42 -9.67 -0.12
N PHE A 620 10.09 -8.67 -0.94
CA PHE A 620 10.68 -7.33 -0.88
C PHE A 620 10.51 -6.63 0.48
N LEU A 621 9.29 -6.56 1.04
CA LEU A 621 9.04 -5.95 2.35
C LEU A 621 9.71 -6.74 3.48
N SER A 622 9.70 -8.07 3.38
CA SER A 622 10.39 -8.94 4.34
C SER A 622 11.89 -8.74 4.31
N MET A 623 12.48 -8.57 3.12
CA MET A 623 13.88 -8.17 2.99
C MET A 623 14.08 -6.85 3.73
N VAL A 624 13.31 -5.81 3.42
CA VAL A 624 13.42 -4.49 4.08
C VAL A 624 13.38 -4.59 5.61
N LEU A 625 12.48 -5.38 6.18
CA LEU A 625 12.20 -5.40 7.62
C LEU A 625 13.02 -6.43 8.42
N LYS A 626 13.48 -7.53 7.81
CA LYS A 626 14.25 -8.58 8.50
C LYS A 626 15.55 -7.99 9.04
N GLY A 627 15.77 -8.19 10.35
CA GLY A 627 16.90 -7.60 11.09
C GLY A 627 16.57 -6.27 11.77
N ILE A 628 15.34 -5.77 11.63
CA ILE A 628 14.87 -4.52 12.26
C ILE A 628 13.62 -4.73 13.11
N VAL A 629 12.55 -5.31 12.55
CA VAL A 629 11.28 -5.56 13.25
C VAL A 629 10.87 -7.01 13.01
N PRO A 630 10.46 -7.78 14.04
CA PRO A 630 9.91 -9.11 13.82
C PRO A 630 8.60 -9.02 13.04
N THR A 631 8.47 -9.85 12.02
CA THR A 631 7.30 -9.95 11.16
C THR A 631 6.65 -11.32 11.36
N TYR A 632 5.33 -11.34 11.43
CA TYR A 632 4.53 -12.55 11.62
C TYR A 632 3.63 -12.79 10.42
N SER A 633 3.49 -14.03 9.98
CA SER A 633 2.63 -14.40 8.86
C SER A 633 1.17 -14.19 9.21
N GLU A 634 0.30 -14.24 8.21
CA GLU A 634 -1.12 -14.59 8.40
C GLU A 634 -1.25 -15.98 9.07
N TYR A 635 -2.45 -16.32 9.56
CA TYR A 635 -2.66 -17.56 10.29
C TYR A 635 -2.52 -18.81 9.41
N VAL A 636 -1.58 -19.69 9.77
CA VAL A 636 -1.33 -20.99 9.11
C VAL A 636 -2.57 -21.89 9.09
N ASN A 637 -3.53 -21.66 9.99
CA ASN A 637 -4.80 -22.37 10.05
C ASN A 637 -5.61 -22.34 8.74
N PHE A 638 -5.53 -21.22 8.00
CA PHE A 638 -6.35 -20.97 6.82
C PHE A 638 -5.61 -21.23 5.50
N GLU A 639 -4.36 -21.65 5.59
CA GLU A 639 -3.52 -21.93 4.44
C GLU A 639 -3.89 -23.25 3.77
N ALA A 640 -4.23 -23.18 2.48
CA ALA A 640 -4.56 -24.36 1.68
C ALA A 640 -3.32 -25.24 1.45
N ASN A 641 -2.15 -24.63 1.22
CA ASN A 641 -0.88 -25.32 1.03
C ASN A 641 0.12 -24.96 2.14
N LYS A 642 0.02 -25.67 3.26
CA LYS A 642 0.88 -25.46 4.44
C LYS A 642 2.37 -25.62 4.13
N THR A 643 2.74 -26.52 3.23
CA THR A 643 4.15 -26.75 2.85
C THR A 643 4.72 -25.54 2.13
N GLU A 644 4.01 -25.03 1.13
CA GLU A 644 4.43 -23.84 0.38
C GLU A 644 4.47 -22.60 1.28
N ASN A 645 3.44 -22.38 2.10
CA ASN A 645 3.42 -21.29 3.06
C ASN A 645 4.60 -21.36 4.06
N PHE A 646 4.93 -22.56 4.55
CA PHE A 646 6.11 -22.77 5.39
C PHE A 646 7.42 -22.42 4.67
N LEU A 647 7.58 -22.83 3.41
CA LEU A 647 8.76 -22.47 2.62
C LEU A 647 8.84 -20.96 2.36
N LYS A 648 7.71 -20.28 2.12
CA LYS A 648 7.66 -18.82 2.02
C LYS A 648 8.08 -18.12 3.32
N MET A 649 7.72 -18.66 4.48
CA MET A 649 8.24 -18.17 5.77
C MET A 649 9.75 -18.36 5.92
N VAL A 650 10.28 -19.50 5.47
CA VAL A 650 11.73 -19.77 5.46
C VAL A 650 12.47 -18.79 4.54
N GLU A 651 11.97 -18.57 3.33
CA GLU A 651 12.52 -17.64 2.34
C GLU A 651 12.54 -16.19 2.87
N SER A 652 11.42 -15.75 3.41
CA SER A 652 11.21 -14.37 3.81
C SER A 652 11.69 -14.05 5.23
N GLY A 653 12.02 -15.05 6.05
CA GLY A 653 12.38 -14.87 7.45
C GLY A 653 11.22 -14.40 8.35
N VAL A 654 9.98 -14.64 7.92
CA VAL A 654 8.74 -14.31 8.63
C VAL A 654 8.40 -15.41 9.64
N TYR A 655 7.93 -15.04 10.83
CA TYR A 655 7.61 -15.97 11.92
C TYR A 655 6.17 -16.48 11.82
N PRO A 656 5.87 -17.70 12.31
CA PRO A 656 4.58 -18.32 12.10
C PRO A 656 3.52 -17.79 13.05
N SER A 657 2.29 -17.68 12.55
CA SER A 657 1.09 -17.35 13.35
C SER A 657 0.07 -18.50 13.33
N PHE A 658 -0.45 -18.82 14.51
CA PHE A 658 -1.56 -19.75 14.69
C PHE A 658 -2.69 -19.08 15.47
N TYR A 659 -3.93 -19.42 15.15
CA TYR A 659 -5.10 -19.00 15.92
C TYR A 659 -5.81 -20.24 16.45
N VAL A 660 -5.99 -20.34 17.77
CA VAL A 660 -6.53 -21.56 18.38
C VAL A 660 -7.63 -21.30 19.42
N THR A 661 -8.47 -22.32 19.61
CA THR A 661 -9.47 -22.41 20.66
C THR A 661 -9.29 -23.68 21.48
N ALA A 662 -9.57 -23.62 22.78
CA ALA A 662 -9.64 -24.83 23.61
C ALA A 662 -10.90 -25.65 23.30
N GLU A 663 -12.02 -24.97 23.06
CA GLU A 663 -13.29 -25.60 22.72
C GLU A 663 -13.45 -25.84 21.21
N ASP A 664 -14.28 -26.83 20.86
CA ASP A 664 -14.63 -27.17 19.48
C ASP A 664 -15.29 -25.98 18.74
N PRO A 665 -14.73 -25.56 17.58
CA PRO A 665 -15.25 -24.43 16.79
C PRO A 665 -16.72 -24.56 16.35
N SER A 666 -17.32 -25.74 16.36
CA SER A 666 -18.76 -25.92 16.09
C SER A 666 -19.67 -25.10 17.02
N LYS A 667 -19.17 -24.68 18.20
CA LYS A 667 -19.86 -23.75 19.10
C LYS A 667 -20.00 -22.35 18.53
N LEU A 668 -19.18 -21.96 17.55
CA LEU A 668 -19.21 -20.65 16.90
C LEU A 668 -20.29 -20.55 15.81
N PHE A 669 -21.00 -21.63 15.50
CA PHE A 669 -21.94 -21.69 14.37
C PHE A 669 -23.02 -20.58 14.39
N TYR A 670 -23.43 -20.14 15.58
CA TYR A 670 -24.45 -19.08 15.77
C TYR A 670 -23.85 -17.74 16.20
N THR A 671 -22.55 -17.55 15.96
CA THR A 671 -21.80 -16.34 16.34
C THR A 671 -21.32 -15.62 15.08
N ASN A 672 -20.77 -14.41 15.24
CA ASN A 672 -20.15 -13.70 14.12
C ASN A 672 -18.85 -14.33 13.60
N SER A 673 -18.26 -15.26 14.35
CA SER A 673 -17.04 -15.98 13.99
C SER A 673 -17.33 -17.38 13.45
N ASN A 674 -18.46 -17.58 12.77
CA ASN A 674 -18.89 -18.87 12.24
C ASN A 674 -18.03 -19.39 11.07
N ASP A 675 -17.19 -18.52 10.50
CA ASP A 675 -16.18 -18.79 9.47
C ASP A 675 -14.90 -19.39 10.05
N LEU A 676 -14.67 -19.27 11.36
CA LEU A 676 -13.49 -19.80 12.05
C LEU A 676 -13.64 -21.29 12.41
N TYR A 677 -13.82 -22.15 11.42
CA TYR A 677 -14.15 -23.57 11.64
C TYR A 677 -12.95 -24.49 11.97
N SER A 678 -11.71 -24.00 11.88
CA SER A 678 -10.50 -24.83 11.99
C SER A 678 -9.51 -24.28 13.03
N LEU A 679 -9.98 -24.10 14.28
CA LEU A 679 -9.20 -23.52 15.37
C LEU A 679 -8.91 -24.46 16.56
N GLU A 680 -9.48 -25.67 16.62
CA GLU A 680 -9.30 -26.51 17.82
C GLU A 680 -7.82 -26.84 18.06
N TYR A 681 -7.28 -26.42 19.21
CA TYR A 681 -5.85 -26.52 19.54
C TYR A 681 -5.29 -27.95 19.39
N SER A 682 -6.09 -28.95 19.75
CA SER A 682 -5.72 -30.36 19.68
C SER A 682 -5.26 -30.79 18.28
N GLY A 683 -5.79 -30.17 17.22
CA GLY A 683 -5.42 -30.42 15.83
C GLY A 683 -4.17 -29.69 15.35
N TYR A 684 -3.66 -28.70 16.11
CA TYR A 684 -2.52 -27.87 15.72
C TYR A 684 -1.30 -28.02 16.63
N ARG A 685 -1.44 -28.60 17.82
CA ARG A 685 -0.35 -28.77 18.80
C ARG A 685 0.95 -29.30 18.19
N GLU A 686 0.88 -30.39 17.42
CA GLU A 686 2.05 -31.00 16.77
C GLU A 686 2.63 -30.07 15.69
N THR A 687 1.80 -29.48 14.84
CA THR A 687 2.23 -28.53 13.80
C THR A 687 2.90 -27.29 14.40
N ILE A 688 2.39 -26.74 15.50
CA ILE A 688 3.00 -25.61 16.21
C ILE A 688 4.42 -25.98 16.67
N ALA A 689 4.59 -27.15 17.28
CA ALA A 689 5.89 -27.64 17.74
C ALA A 689 6.87 -27.89 16.58
N GLU A 690 6.40 -28.45 15.46
CA GLU A 690 7.21 -28.66 14.26
C GLU A 690 7.69 -27.35 13.63
N TYR A 691 6.78 -26.38 13.50
CA TYR A 691 7.10 -25.05 12.94
C TYR A 691 8.08 -24.31 13.85
N ASP A 692 7.84 -24.31 15.17
CA ASP A 692 8.75 -23.69 16.14
C ASP A 692 10.16 -24.30 16.04
N ALA A 693 10.28 -25.63 16.07
CA ALA A 693 11.57 -26.29 16.05
C ALA A 693 12.40 -25.93 14.81
N ALA A 694 11.76 -25.92 13.63
CA ALA A 694 12.43 -25.61 12.38
C ALA A 694 12.80 -24.12 12.26
N LEU A 695 11.84 -23.22 12.47
CA LEU A 695 12.04 -21.78 12.28
C LEU A 695 12.88 -21.17 13.40
N ARG A 696 12.80 -21.67 14.64
CA ARG A 696 13.70 -21.27 15.74
C ARG A 696 15.14 -21.68 15.47
N ALA A 697 15.38 -22.87 14.88
CA ALA A 697 16.72 -23.29 14.51
C ALA A 697 17.32 -22.38 13.43
N LEU A 698 16.53 -21.99 12.42
CA LEU A 698 16.93 -20.99 11.43
C LEU A 698 17.17 -19.62 12.06
N ALA A 699 16.27 -19.16 12.92
CA ALA A 699 16.39 -17.88 13.61
C ALA A 699 17.62 -17.80 14.52
N GLN A 700 18.09 -18.91 15.09
CA GLN A 700 19.36 -18.95 15.84
C GLN A 700 20.59 -18.73 14.95
N LYS A 701 20.54 -19.14 13.68
CA LYS A 701 21.63 -18.96 12.71
C LYS A 701 21.62 -17.57 12.11
N THR A 702 20.45 -17.09 11.71
CA THR A 702 20.31 -15.74 11.12
C THR A 702 20.41 -14.67 12.20
N GLY A 703 19.88 -14.90 13.39
CA GLY A 703 19.85 -13.92 14.48
C GLY A 703 19.26 -12.60 14.01
N ASP A 704 19.99 -11.53 14.28
CA ASP A 704 19.65 -10.15 13.91
C ASP A 704 20.08 -9.77 12.49
N ALA A 705 20.60 -10.73 11.70
CA ALA A 705 21.11 -10.46 10.37
C ALA A 705 20.02 -9.97 9.42
N CYS A 706 20.38 -9.01 8.57
CA CYS A 706 19.53 -8.55 7.49
C CYS A 706 19.67 -9.46 6.27
N ILE A 707 18.59 -9.64 5.51
CA ILE A 707 18.67 -10.25 4.18
C ILE A 707 19.31 -9.23 3.24
N THR A 708 20.49 -9.53 2.71
CA THR A 708 21.20 -8.62 1.79
C THR A 708 20.93 -8.94 0.33
N ASP A 709 20.59 -10.19 0.03
CA ASP A 709 20.38 -10.63 -1.34
C ASP A 709 19.36 -11.78 -1.41
N HIS A 710 18.59 -11.81 -2.48
CA HIS A 710 17.62 -12.84 -2.82
C HIS A 710 17.68 -13.06 -4.34
N GLU A 711 17.86 -14.32 -4.76
CA GLU A 711 17.97 -14.69 -6.16
C GLU A 711 17.19 -15.97 -6.46
N ILE A 712 16.54 -16.01 -7.63
CA ILE A 712 15.95 -17.22 -8.20
C ILE A 712 16.94 -17.74 -9.24
N LEU A 713 17.58 -18.87 -8.95
CA LEU A 713 18.59 -19.45 -9.83
C LEU A 713 17.94 -20.04 -11.09
N ASP A 714 18.72 -20.18 -12.18
CA ASP A 714 18.26 -20.73 -13.49
C ASP A 714 17.53 -22.08 -13.39
N ASN A 715 17.81 -22.86 -12.35
CA ASN A 715 17.20 -24.17 -12.10
C ASN A 715 15.91 -24.10 -11.26
N GLY A 716 15.46 -22.91 -10.86
CA GLY A 716 14.28 -22.65 -10.03
C GLY A 716 14.53 -22.71 -8.52
N LEU A 717 15.78 -22.87 -8.07
CA LEU A 717 16.11 -22.83 -6.64
C LEU A 717 16.22 -21.39 -6.17
N VAL A 718 15.53 -21.05 -5.09
CA VAL A 718 15.63 -19.74 -4.45
C VAL A 718 16.80 -19.74 -3.49
N LYS A 719 17.59 -18.67 -3.47
CA LYS A 719 18.71 -18.48 -2.54
C LYS A 719 18.61 -17.12 -1.86
N VAL A 720 18.69 -17.13 -0.54
CA VAL A 720 18.60 -15.96 0.33
C VAL A 720 19.92 -15.82 1.09
N THR A 721 20.58 -14.68 0.96
CA THR A 721 21.87 -14.39 1.61
C THR A 721 21.69 -13.34 2.70
N TYR A 722 22.25 -13.61 3.88
CA TYR A 722 22.22 -12.72 5.03
C TYR A 722 23.58 -12.02 5.23
N ASP A 723 23.57 -10.83 5.85
CA ASP A 723 24.77 -10.02 6.11
C ASP A 723 25.82 -10.71 7.02
N ASN A 724 25.40 -11.72 7.78
CA ASN A 724 26.27 -12.53 8.63
C ASN A 724 26.90 -13.72 7.89
N GLY A 725 26.64 -13.88 6.59
CA GLY A 725 27.18 -14.92 5.72
C GLY A 725 26.30 -16.16 5.57
N VAL A 726 25.26 -16.32 6.40
CA VAL A 726 24.30 -17.44 6.29
C VAL A 726 23.57 -17.36 4.96
N LYS A 727 23.41 -18.52 4.32
CA LYS A 727 22.60 -18.67 3.10
C LYS A 727 21.53 -19.72 3.30
N ILE A 728 20.33 -19.43 2.86
CA ILE A 728 19.19 -20.34 2.86
C ILE A 728 18.81 -20.63 1.42
N TYR A 729 18.66 -21.91 1.08
CA TYR A 729 18.22 -22.36 -0.24
C TYR A 729 16.84 -23.00 -0.10
N VAL A 730 15.88 -22.55 -0.90
CA VAL A 730 14.48 -22.99 -0.84
C VAL A 730 14.07 -23.59 -2.19
N ASN A 731 13.54 -24.82 -2.15
CA ASN A 731 13.13 -25.55 -3.33
C ASN A 731 11.61 -25.77 -3.32
N TYR A 732 10.90 -24.99 -4.13
CA TYR A 732 9.46 -25.11 -4.35
C TYR A 732 9.07 -26.21 -5.35
N THR A 733 10.04 -26.82 -6.03
CA THR A 733 9.77 -27.82 -7.07
C THR A 733 9.52 -29.21 -6.49
N GLU A 734 8.85 -30.07 -7.27
CA GLU A 734 8.65 -31.49 -6.94
C GLU A 734 9.90 -32.36 -7.21
N SER A 735 11.02 -31.75 -7.61
CA SER A 735 12.28 -32.43 -7.91
C SER A 735 13.41 -31.95 -7.01
N GLU A 736 14.38 -32.82 -6.75
CA GLU A 736 15.62 -32.42 -6.10
C GLU A 736 16.42 -31.48 -7.00
N LEU A 737 16.89 -30.37 -6.44
CA LEU A 737 17.75 -29.39 -7.11
C LEU A 737 19.10 -29.30 -6.41
N SER A 738 20.10 -28.74 -7.09
CA SER A 738 21.43 -28.56 -6.51
C SER A 738 22.06 -27.26 -6.98
N ALA A 739 22.69 -26.54 -6.05
CA ALA A 739 23.46 -25.32 -6.26
C ALA A 739 24.60 -25.27 -5.24
N ASP A 740 25.73 -24.66 -5.59
CA ASP A 740 26.88 -24.46 -4.68
C ASP A 740 27.39 -25.73 -3.97
N GLY A 741 27.20 -26.91 -4.59
CA GLY A 741 27.59 -28.20 -4.01
C GLY A 741 26.63 -28.73 -2.92
N LEU A 742 25.53 -28.02 -2.67
CA LEU A 742 24.42 -28.42 -1.81
C LEU A 742 23.31 -29.05 -2.66
N THR A 743 22.64 -30.06 -2.09
CA THR A 743 21.50 -30.73 -2.72
C THR A 743 20.27 -30.49 -1.86
N VAL A 744 19.26 -29.85 -2.44
CA VAL A 744 18.01 -29.46 -1.75
C VAL A 744 16.88 -30.34 -2.26
N LYS A 745 16.26 -31.10 -1.35
CA LYS A 745 15.15 -31.99 -1.70
C LYS A 745 13.95 -31.19 -2.23
N ALA A 746 13.08 -31.88 -2.95
CA ALA A 746 11.79 -31.34 -3.37
C ALA A 746 10.99 -30.81 -2.18
N LEU A 747 10.35 -29.65 -2.34
CA LEU A 747 9.49 -29.01 -1.32
C LEU A 747 10.18 -28.90 0.04
N SER A 748 11.43 -28.42 0.04
CA SER A 748 12.28 -28.37 1.23
C SER A 748 13.25 -27.20 1.16
N TYR A 749 14.01 -27.01 2.24
CA TYR A 749 15.07 -26.01 2.33
C TYR A 749 16.33 -26.63 2.93
N GLU A 750 17.47 -26.00 2.67
CA GLU A 750 18.74 -26.30 3.31
C GLU A 750 19.50 -25.00 3.54
N GLU A 751 20.32 -24.95 4.58
CA GLU A 751 21.16 -23.80 4.92
C GLU A 751 22.67 -24.09 4.79
N SER A 752 23.46 -23.05 4.56
CA SER A 752 24.92 -23.12 4.54
C SER A 752 25.56 -21.91 5.25
N GLU A 753 26.77 -22.11 5.78
CA GLU A 753 27.62 -21.11 6.44
C GLU A 753 28.92 -20.86 5.66
#